data_AF-A0A8K1LR99-F1
#
_entry.id   AF-A0A8K1LR99-F1
#
_cell.length_a   1.000
_cell.length_b   1.000
_cell.length_c   1.000
_cell.angle_alpha   90.00
_cell.angle_beta   90.00
_cell.angle_gamma   90.00
#
_symmetry.space_group_name_H-M   'P 1'
#
loop_
_entity.id
_entity.type
_entity.pdbx_description
1 polymer ?
#
loop_
_entity_poly.entity_id
_entity_poly.type
_entity_poly.pdbx_seq_one_letter_code
_entity_poly.pdbx_strand_id
1 'polypeptide(L)'
;MARMNVALQELGHAMPNYKRATLQDEEGPEPAGDGSASPDSVEVGFRKGPGTLLSRLASRSQLELVLCAVAVSLALLLSVAVITLAIQYRRDPSHSTCLTDACVRVASKILEALDTEMDPCQDFYQYSCGGWIKRNPLPNGRSKWSTFNSIWDQNQAIMKHLLENATFNSSSEAERKTQRYYLSCLKEQKIEELGSQPLMELIDKIGGWNITGSWNQTSFMEVLKSVSGTYRATPFFTVYVGADSKSSNSNIIQVDQSGLFLPSRDYYLNKTANERVLAAYLDYMVELGTLLGGTPEPTRLQMQQVLDFETQLANITVPQAERRDDEKIYHKMSIAELQLLAPAVDWLDYLSYALAPLELTDTEPVVVYGDTYLQQVSDLINDTDRSILNNYLIWNLVQKTASSLDQRFETAQERLLETLYGTRKSCTPRWQTCISNTDDTLGFALGSLFVKATFDRDSKAIAEEMISEIRAAFELSLDQLDWMDEKTRQAAKEKADAIYDMIGFPDFILDNKELDDVYDGYEVSEDSFFQNMLNFYNFSAKVMADQLRKPPNRDQWSMTPQTVNAYYLPTKNGIVFPAGILQAPFYARNHPKALNFGGIGVVMGHELTHAFDDQGREYDKEGNLRPWWQNSSLEAFKNRTACMTEQYGRYTVHSEKVNGRQTLGENIADNGGLKAAYNAYKSWLQKNGEEKRLPALGLTNHQLFFVGFAQVWCSVRTPESSHEGLVTDPHSPDKYRVIGTLSNSRDFVEHFGCPLGSPMNPGKHCEPGTMDKPITPGELLCLGSSLAFSGLFYYLYRRKARVVTRIQEAPKLQVDDNLPILVSAAAGRCLPYVALEGIVLPAKAALTSHYHEGLQGVIQKLLLKEHRLVWNSLARSWSESERVLSEQIYTVPFLLASPAPEAVTQVSVDSPLQAVCLPLEMVYERFQQPTHGFRDLLGQYLIGEKPKGILETEEMLRVGAGLTGIGELSLQPDGSLHLQPPAQGGEFFLCLGDWQTVVSELESASGLWKGAALLCAAAGLAILLHVLCRAYRRSRAKQQQDKEPDGEEAADRAPEECCVVCLCRPRECVLLGCGHICCCFHCFQALPTRVCPICRGPIDRVVPLYQA
;
A
#
# COMPACT_ATOMS: atom_id res chain seq x y z
N MET A 1 13.54 45.80 -7.42
CA MET A 1 14.98 46.07 -7.30
C MET A 1 15.20 46.93 -6.04
N ALA A 2 15.98 46.41 -5.09
CA ALA A 2 16.59 47.05 -3.91
C ALA A 2 15.75 47.99 -3.01
N ARG A 3 15.23 47.43 -1.90
CA ARG A 3 15.31 47.91 -0.49
C ARG A 3 14.16 47.34 0.36
N MET A 4 14.44 46.30 1.14
CA MET A 4 13.89 46.11 2.50
C MET A 4 14.55 44.88 3.13
N ASN A 5 15.75 45.11 3.66
CA ASN A 5 16.30 44.41 4.81
C ASN A 5 16.40 45.47 5.92
N VAL A 6 16.21 45.04 7.17
CA VAL A 6 16.40 45.74 8.46
C VAL A 6 15.09 45.86 9.24
N ALA A 7 14.84 44.85 10.07
CA ALA A 7 14.31 44.98 11.43
C ALA A 7 14.47 43.62 12.12
N LEU A 8 15.66 43.36 12.71
CA LEU A 8 15.90 42.49 13.87
C LEU A 8 17.40 42.49 14.16
N GLN A 9 17.88 43.61 14.70
CA GLN A 9 19.20 43.73 15.30
C GLN A 9 19.08 44.74 16.44
N GLU A 10 18.93 44.23 17.66
CA GLU A 10 19.63 44.66 18.88
C GLU A 10 18.88 44.14 20.11
N LEU A 11 19.40 43.07 20.70
CA LEU A 11 19.67 42.97 22.13
C LEU A 11 20.65 41.80 22.32
N GLY A 12 21.92 42.11 22.15
CA GLY A 12 23.01 41.29 22.66
C GLY A 12 23.89 42.17 23.53
N HIS A 13 24.23 41.70 24.72
CA HIS A 13 25.57 41.80 25.32
C HIS A 13 25.58 41.09 26.67
N ALA A 14 26.24 39.93 26.73
CA ALA A 14 27.22 39.58 27.77
C ALA A 14 27.72 38.13 27.57
N MET A 15 28.88 37.99 26.95
CA MET A 15 29.77 36.83 27.09
C MET A 15 31.20 37.38 27.23
N PRO A 16 32.07 36.75 28.02
CA PRO A 16 33.50 36.81 27.78
C PRO A 16 34.04 35.46 27.29
N ASN A 17 34.79 35.55 26.20
CA ASN A 17 35.67 34.53 25.63
C ASN A 17 36.73 34.05 26.64
N TYR A 18 37.24 32.81 26.50
CA TYR A 18 38.68 32.59 26.21
C TYR A 18 39.03 31.14 25.77
N LYS A 19 40.01 31.13 24.84
CA LYS A 19 40.79 30.14 24.07
C LYS A 19 41.08 28.70 24.60
N ARG A 20 40.91 27.74 23.66
CA ARG A 20 41.85 26.75 23.06
C ARG A 20 43.24 26.48 23.70
N ALA A 21 43.53 25.20 24.04
CA ALA A 21 44.83 24.48 23.99
C ALA A 21 44.63 22.99 24.39
N THR A 22 44.90 21.97 23.57
CA THR A 22 46.13 21.13 23.47
C THR A 22 46.74 20.69 24.81
N LEU A 23 46.86 19.37 25.03
CA LEU A 23 47.68 18.77 26.08
C LEU A 23 48.51 17.59 25.52
N GLN A 24 49.83 17.75 25.63
CA GLN A 24 50.88 16.74 25.65
C GLN A 24 51.19 16.38 27.11
N ASP A 25 51.62 15.13 27.31
CA ASP A 25 52.58 14.57 28.28
C ASP A 25 52.83 15.29 29.62
N GLU A 26 52.70 14.57 30.75
CA GLU A 26 53.84 14.10 31.57
C GLU A 26 53.40 13.40 32.89
N GLU A 27 54.12 12.32 33.20
CA GLU A 27 54.65 11.82 34.50
C GLU A 27 53.77 11.60 35.75
N GLY A 28 54.08 10.49 36.46
CA GLY A 28 53.48 10.00 37.72
C GLY A 28 53.84 10.83 38.98
N PRO A 29 53.76 10.31 40.24
CA PRO A 29 53.92 8.90 40.68
C PRO A 29 52.88 8.39 41.73
N GLU A 30 53.08 7.13 42.18
CA GLU A 30 52.32 6.35 43.18
C GLU A 30 52.21 6.98 44.59
N PRO A 31 51.41 6.38 45.54
CA PRO A 31 51.94 5.28 46.36
C PRO A 31 50.94 4.16 46.79
N ALA A 32 51.49 2.95 46.89
CA ALA A 32 51.44 1.93 47.96
C ALA A 32 50.13 1.50 48.68
N GLY A 33 49.93 0.17 48.75
CA GLY A 33 49.55 -0.52 49.99
C GLY A 33 48.58 -1.71 49.89
N ASP A 34 49.13 -2.93 49.89
CA ASP A 34 48.67 -4.25 50.45
C ASP A 34 47.18 -4.67 50.44
N GLY A 35 46.81 -5.94 50.18
CA GLY A 35 47.57 -7.16 50.03
C GLY A 35 46.68 -8.41 49.85
N SER A 36 47.36 -9.53 49.55
CA SER A 36 46.99 -10.96 49.71
C SER A 36 45.79 -11.55 48.94
N ALA A 37 46.04 -12.38 47.92
CA ALA A 37 46.09 -13.87 48.00
C ALA A 37 46.16 -14.49 46.58
N SER A 38 47.04 -15.47 46.40
CA SER A 38 47.26 -16.33 45.21
C SER A 38 47.31 -17.80 45.73
N PRO A 39 47.32 -18.90 44.94
CA PRO A 39 47.56 -19.02 43.49
C PRO A 39 46.57 -19.99 42.78
N ASP A 40 46.55 -20.09 41.44
CA ASP A 40 47.36 -21.09 40.74
C ASP A 40 47.74 -20.69 39.31
N SER A 41 48.98 -21.07 39.01
CA SER A 41 49.84 -20.89 37.84
C SER A 41 49.36 -21.53 36.54
N VAL A 42 49.73 -20.97 35.39
CA VAL A 42 50.67 -21.58 34.41
C VAL A 42 51.33 -20.47 33.57
N GLU A 43 52.67 -20.45 33.58
CA GLU A 43 53.54 -19.58 32.78
C GLU A 43 53.64 -20.02 31.31
N VAL A 44 53.75 -19.07 30.38
CA VAL A 44 54.59 -19.22 29.19
C VAL A 44 55.30 -17.90 28.89
N GLY A 45 56.63 -17.89 29.06
CA GLY A 45 57.49 -16.74 28.83
C GLY A 45 57.85 -16.49 27.36
N PHE A 46 57.92 -15.22 27.00
CA PHE A 46 58.56 -14.74 25.76
C PHE A 46 60.06 -14.54 25.97
N ARG A 47 60.90 -15.17 25.13
CA ARG A 47 62.30 -14.79 24.95
C ARG A 47 62.47 -13.99 23.66
N LYS A 48 63.03 -12.78 23.79
CA LYS A 48 63.59 -11.95 22.69
C LYS A 48 64.92 -12.55 22.22
N GLY A 49 65.16 -12.49 20.91
CA GLY A 49 66.48 -12.71 20.29
C GLY A 49 66.42 -12.41 18.77
N PRO A 50 67.24 -11.49 18.23
CA PRO A 50 67.12 -10.98 16.87
C PRO A 50 67.77 -11.93 15.86
N GLY A 51 66.99 -12.42 14.89
CA GLY A 51 67.46 -13.25 13.80
C GLY A 51 66.89 -12.73 12.48
N THR A 52 67.78 -12.17 11.66
CA THR A 52 67.56 -11.71 10.28
C THR A 52 66.58 -12.60 9.49
N LEU A 53 65.49 -12.01 9.00
CA LEU A 53 64.45 -12.67 8.20
C LEU A 53 64.97 -13.26 6.87
N LEU A 54 66.16 -12.83 6.42
CA LEU A 54 66.75 -13.19 5.14
C LEU A 54 67.57 -14.49 5.15
N SER A 55 67.85 -15.09 6.31
CA SER A 55 68.64 -16.34 6.39
C SER A 55 67.81 -17.63 6.50
N ARG A 56 66.47 -17.55 6.54
CA ARG A 56 65.55 -18.73 6.58
C ARG A 56 64.89 -19.08 5.25
N LEU A 57 65.20 -18.36 4.17
CA LEU A 57 64.65 -18.63 2.83
C LEU A 57 65.46 -19.66 2.01
N ALA A 58 66.62 -20.11 2.52
CA ALA A 58 67.52 -21.02 1.80
C ALA A 58 67.32 -22.52 2.10
N SER A 59 66.31 -22.91 2.90
CA SER A 59 66.07 -24.32 3.26
C SER A 59 64.60 -24.77 3.18
N ARG A 60 63.76 -24.03 2.45
CA ARG A 60 62.35 -24.42 2.24
C ARG A 60 62.20 -25.10 0.88
N SER A 61 61.48 -26.22 0.84
CA SER A 61 61.27 -26.97 -0.40
C SER A 61 60.51 -26.11 -1.42
N GLN A 62 60.71 -26.37 -2.72
CA GLN A 62 60.01 -25.70 -3.83
C GLN A 62 58.48 -25.64 -3.60
N LEU A 63 57.92 -26.64 -2.94
CA LEU A 63 56.49 -26.72 -2.61
C LEU A 63 56.04 -25.63 -1.62
N GLU A 64 56.85 -25.30 -0.60
CA GLU A 64 56.49 -24.30 0.41
C GLU A 64 56.52 -22.87 -0.16
N LEU A 65 57.44 -22.58 -1.08
CA LEU A 65 57.51 -21.31 -1.79
C LEU A 65 56.32 -21.13 -2.75
N VAL A 66 55.92 -22.21 -3.44
CA VAL A 66 54.71 -22.21 -4.29
C VAL A 66 53.45 -22.01 -3.44
N LEU A 67 53.32 -22.70 -2.30
CA LEU A 67 52.17 -22.55 -1.41
C LEU A 67 52.09 -21.14 -0.80
N CYS A 68 53.21 -20.53 -0.41
CA CYS A 68 53.23 -19.14 0.03
C CYS A 68 52.85 -18.17 -1.11
N ALA A 69 53.34 -18.38 -2.33
CA ALA A 69 52.99 -17.55 -3.48
C ALA A 69 51.49 -17.67 -3.84
N VAL A 70 50.93 -18.88 -3.76
CA VAL A 70 49.50 -19.14 -3.96
C VAL A 70 48.66 -18.49 -2.86
N ALA A 71 49.07 -18.60 -1.59
CA ALA A 71 48.38 -17.98 -0.47
C ALA A 71 48.38 -16.44 -0.55
N VAL A 72 49.50 -15.83 -0.92
CA VAL A 72 49.59 -14.36 -1.13
C VAL A 72 48.74 -13.93 -2.33
N SER A 73 48.75 -14.71 -3.41
CA SER A 73 47.93 -14.42 -4.60
C SER A 73 46.42 -14.53 -4.29
N LEU A 74 46.02 -15.53 -3.51
CA LEU A 74 44.64 -15.70 -3.04
C LEU A 74 44.22 -14.55 -2.11
N ALA A 75 45.09 -14.12 -1.19
CA ALA A 75 44.82 -12.98 -0.32
C ALA A 75 44.70 -11.66 -1.11
N LEU A 76 45.52 -11.48 -2.16
CA LEU A 76 45.44 -10.31 -3.04
C LEU A 76 44.15 -10.31 -3.86
N LEU A 77 43.74 -11.47 -4.38
CA LEU A 77 42.46 -11.62 -5.09
C LEU A 77 41.26 -11.39 -4.17
N LEU A 78 41.32 -11.88 -2.92
CA LEU A 78 40.26 -11.66 -1.94
C LEU A 78 40.14 -10.18 -1.55
N SER A 79 41.27 -9.50 -1.34
CA SER A 79 41.27 -8.07 -1.02
C SER A 79 40.81 -7.21 -2.19
N VAL A 80 41.21 -7.54 -3.43
CA VAL A 80 40.66 -6.89 -4.64
C VAL A 80 39.15 -7.11 -4.72
N ALA A 81 38.66 -8.33 -4.51
CA ALA A 81 37.22 -8.65 -4.52
C ALA A 81 36.43 -7.89 -3.45
N VAL A 82 36.98 -7.78 -2.24
CA VAL A 82 36.37 -6.99 -1.14
C VAL A 82 36.37 -5.50 -1.49
N ILE A 83 37.42 -4.98 -2.11
CA ILE A 83 37.50 -3.58 -2.55
C ILE A 83 36.50 -3.31 -3.69
N THR A 84 36.37 -4.20 -4.68
CA THR A 84 35.35 -4.04 -5.73
C THR A 84 33.93 -4.14 -5.18
N LEU A 85 33.66 -5.06 -4.25
CA LEU A 85 32.37 -5.14 -3.55
C LEU A 85 32.10 -3.89 -2.72
N ALA A 86 33.09 -3.34 -2.01
CA ALA A 86 32.94 -2.12 -1.24
C ALA A 86 32.72 -0.88 -2.13
N ILE A 87 33.37 -0.81 -3.30
CA ILE A 87 33.17 0.25 -4.29
C ILE A 87 31.79 0.14 -4.96
N GLN A 88 31.31 -1.08 -5.24
CA GLN A 88 29.95 -1.33 -5.74
C GLN A 88 28.90 -0.97 -4.68
N TYR A 89 29.11 -1.37 -3.43
CA TYR A 89 28.23 -1.05 -2.31
C TYR A 89 28.12 0.47 -2.05
N ARG A 90 29.24 1.21 -2.17
CA ARG A 90 29.23 2.69 -2.04
C ARG A 90 28.63 3.43 -3.25
N ARG A 91 28.44 2.76 -4.39
CA ARG A 91 27.87 3.36 -5.61
C ARG A 91 26.36 3.10 -5.78
N ASP A 92 25.75 2.32 -4.89
CA ASP A 92 24.31 2.05 -4.92
C ASP A 92 23.51 3.28 -4.42
N PRO A 93 22.68 3.91 -5.27
CA PRO A 93 21.84 5.04 -4.88
C PRO A 93 20.91 4.71 -3.70
N SER A 94 20.51 3.44 -3.54
CA SER A 94 19.61 2.98 -2.47
C SER A 94 20.21 3.14 -1.06
N HIS A 95 21.52 3.31 -0.95
CA HIS A 95 22.26 3.58 0.29
C HIS A 95 22.69 5.05 0.44
N SER A 96 22.44 5.89 -0.56
CA SER A 96 22.81 7.30 -0.51
C SER A 96 21.77 8.12 0.28
N THR A 97 22.24 8.89 1.26
CA THR A 97 21.40 9.69 2.15
C THR A 97 21.18 11.10 1.59
N CYS A 98 19.95 11.62 1.70
CA CYS A 98 19.64 13.00 1.38
C CYS A 98 20.05 13.93 2.52
N LEU A 99 20.95 14.88 2.25
CA LEU A 99 21.45 15.84 3.26
C LEU A 99 21.12 17.30 2.92
N THR A 100 20.09 17.53 2.09
CA THR A 100 19.56 18.88 1.88
C THR A 100 18.89 19.38 3.16
N ASP A 101 18.82 20.70 3.36
CA ASP A 101 18.14 21.31 4.52
C ASP A 101 16.70 20.80 4.66
N ALA A 102 15.96 20.70 3.54
CA ALA A 102 14.61 20.14 3.51
C ALA A 102 14.56 18.69 4.02
N CYS A 103 15.45 17.81 3.54
CA CYS A 103 15.52 16.41 3.97
C CYS A 103 15.85 16.27 5.46
N VAL A 104 16.76 17.10 5.99
CA VAL A 104 17.12 17.06 7.42
C VAL A 104 15.95 17.55 8.28
N ARG A 105 15.28 18.63 7.89
CA ARG A 105 14.11 19.16 8.63
C ARG A 105 12.95 18.18 8.65
N VAL A 106 12.61 17.59 7.50
CA VAL A 106 11.50 16.63 7.44
C VAL A 106 11.84 15.35 8.20
N ALA A 107 13.09 14.87 8.13
CA ALA A 107 13.53 13.72 8.93
C ALA A 107 13.42 13.98 10.44
N SER A 108 13.80 15.18 10.92
CA SER A 108 13.62 15.56 12.33
C SER A 108 12.16 15.54 12.74
N LYS A 109 11.27 16.14 11.94
CA LYS A 109 9.82 16.17 12.24
C LYS A 109 9.21 14.77 12.28
N ILE A 110 9.60 13.89 11.37
CA ILE A 110 9.13 12.50 11.35
C ILE A 110 9.63 11.76 12.58
N LEU A 111 10.92 11.89 12.93
CA LEU A 111 11.50 11.27 14.12
C LEU A 111 10.84 11.76 15.40
N GLU A 112 10.50 13.04 15.47
CA GLU A 112 9.70 13.60 16.56
C GLU A 112 8.27 13.03 16.58
N ALA A 113 7.63 12.75 15.45
CA ALA A 113 6.29 12.16 15.50
C ALA A 113 6.29 10.66 15.91
N LEU A 114 7.37 9.93 15.62
CA LEU A 114 7.50 8.49 15.88
C LEU A 114 7.55 8.13 17.39
N ASP A 115 7.02 6.95 17.71
CA ASP A 115 7.19 6.25 19.00
C ASP A 115 7.88 4.90 18.74
N THR A 116 9.22 4.90 18.74
CA THR A 116 10.03 3.73 18.35
C THR A 116 10.00 2.58 19.35
N GLU A 117 9.40 2.77 20.52
CA GLU A 117 9.16 1.70 21.50
C GLU A 117 7.96 0.82 21.10
N MET A 118 7.09 1.33 20.22
CA MET A 118 5.93 0.58 19.74
C MET A 118 6.30 -0.28 18.53
N ASP A 119 5.82 -1.53 18.52
CA ASP A 119 5.97 -2.41 17.35
C ASP A 119 5.01 -1.95 16.23
N PRO A 120 5.51 -1.59 15.03
CA PRO A 120 4.67 -1.18 13.89
C PRO A 120 3.65 -2.25 13.46
N CYS A 121 3.88 -3.52 13.78
CA CYS A 121 2.97 -4.61 13.47
C CYS A 121 1.88 -4.86 14.52
N GLN A 122 1.95 -4.17 15.67
CA GLN A 122 0.94 -4.20 16.74
C GLN A 122 0.00 -2.99 16.69
N ASP A 123 0.53 -1.77 16.58
CA ASP A 123 -0.27 -0.55 16.42
C ASP A 123 0.54 0.46 15.62
N PHE A 124 0.32 0.46 14.31
CA PHE A 124 1.07 1.34 13.41
C PHE A 124 0.73 2.83 13.62
N TYR A 125 -0.47 3.13 14.12
CA TYR A 125 -0.85 4.51 14.46
C TYR A 125 -0.04 4.99 15.66
N GLN A 126 0.04 4.20 16.73
CA GLN A 126 0.87 4.54 17.88
C GLN A 126 2.37 4.61 17.52
N TYR A 127 2.88 3.69 16.70
CA TYR A 127 4.26 3.76 16.19
C TYR A 127 4.52 5.06 15.41
N SER A 128 3.59 5.46 14.53
CA SER A 128 3.78 6.61 13.64
C SER A 128 3.50 7.97 14.29
N CYS A 129 2.55 8.02 15.23
CA CYS A 129 2.00 9.25 15.82
C CYS A 129 2.20 9.37 17.33
N GLY A 130 2.65 8.33 18.04
CA GLY A 130 2.72 8.34 19.51
C GLY A 130 3.63 9.45 20.05
N GLY A 131 4.72 9.75 19.36
CA GLY A 131 5.60 10.87 19.66
C GLY A 131 4.94 12.23 19.38
N TRP A 132 4.11 12.33 18.33
CA TRP A 132 3.33 13.54 18.03
C TRP A 132 2.26 13.80 19.09
N ILE A 133 1.50 12.76 19.45
CA ILE A 133 0.43 12.81 20.47
C ILE A 133 0.99 13.28 21.82
N LYS A 134 2.15 12.74 22.24
CA LYS A 134 2.83 13.16 23.49
C LYS A 134 3.24 14.64 23.51
N ARG A 135 3.57 15.21 22.34
CA ARG A 135 4.05 16.60 22.19
C ARG A 135 2.97 17.63 21.87
N ASN A 136 1.82 17.18 21.38
CA ASN A 136 0.72 18.03 20.95
C ASN A 136 -0.52 17.74 21.81
N PRO A 137 -0.53 18.17 23.08
CA PRO A 137 -1.75 18.13 23.86
C PRO A 137 -2.83 19.00 23.20
N LEU A 138 -4.10 18.71 23.48
CA LEU A 138 -5.22 19.51 23.00
C LEU A 138 -5.03 20.98 23.42
N PRO A 139 -4.93 21.92 22.47
CA PRO A 139 -4.87 23.34 22.81
C PRO A 139 -6.16 23.80 23.49
N ASN A 140 -6.04 24.83 24.33
CA ASN A 140 -7.20 25.41 24.99
C ASN A 140 -8.26 25.84 23.96
N GLY A 141 -9.52 25.51 24.22
CA GLY A 141 -10.66 25.81 23.34
C GLY A 141 -10.78 24.95 22.09
N ARG A 142 -9.95 23.92 21.94
CA ARG A 142 -10.08 22.91 20.89
C ARG A 142 -10.58 21.60 21.49
N SER A 143 -11.45 20.91 20.76
CA SER A 143 -11.98 19.58 21.11
C SER A 143 -11.29 18.46 20.33
N LYS A 144 -10.77 18.79 19.15
CA LYS A 144 -9.90 17.96 18.32
C LYS A 144 -8.69 18.79 17.91
N TRP A 145 -7.52 18.18 17.93
CA TRP A 145 -6.29 18.75 17.39
C TRP A 145 -5.60 17.71 16.53
N SER A 146 -5.28 18.06 15.30
CA SER A 146 -4.70 17.16 14.30
C SER A 146 -3.75 17.93 13.39
N THR A 147 -3.05 17.20 12.53
CA THR A 147 -2.29 17.78 11.42
C THR A 147 -3.14 18.76 10.58
N PHE A 148 -4.40 18.43 10.29
CA PHE A 148 -5.33 19.30 9.57
C PHE A 148 -5.59 20.61 10.34
N ASN A 149 -5.88 20.53 11.64
CA ASN A 149 -6.13 21.72 12.47
C ASN A 149 -4.90 22.61 12.59
N SER A 150 -3.70 22.03 12.71
CA SER A 150 -2.45 22.78 12.79
C SER A 150 -2.20 23.62 11.53
N ILE A 151 -2.51 23.07 10.36
CA ILE A 151 -2.38 23.78 9.08
C ILE A 151 -3.48 24.83 8.93
N TRP A 152 -4.72 24.50 9.31
CA TRP A 152 -5.82 25.45 9.31
C TRP A 152 -5.48 26.70 10.14
N ASP A 153 -4.94 26.52 11.35
CA ASP A 153 -4.55 27.64 12.21
C ASP A 153 -3.40 28.48 11.61
N GLN A 154 -2.48 27.86 10.88
CA GLN A 154 -1.44 28.57 10.12
C GLN A 154 -2.04 29.39 8.98
N ASN A 155 -2.98 28.83 8.21
CA ASN A 155 -3.70 29.54 7.16
C ASN A 155 -4.48 30.73 7.73
N GLN A 156 -5.15 30.55 8.87
CA GLN A 156 -5.84 31.64 9.56
C GLN A 156 -4.89 32.77 9.96
N ALA A 157 -3.69 32.46 10.46
CA ALA A 157 -2.71 33.49 10.80
C ALA A 157 -2.24 34.31 9.57
N ILE A 158 -2.10 33.67 8.41
CA ILE A 158 -1.80 34.34 7.14
C ILE A 158 -2.95 35.26 6.74
N MET A 159 -4.19 34.75 6.77
CA MET A 159 -5.39 35.53 6.44
C MET A 159 -5.58 36.73 7.37
N LYS A 160 -5.29 36.58 8.66
CA LYS A 160 -5.27 37.70 9.63
C LYS A 160 -4.33 38.80 9.16
N HIS A 161 -3.11 38.44 8.77
CA HIS A 161 -2.12 39.42 8.32
C HIS A 161 -2.55 40.12 7.03
N LEU A 162 -3.20 39.41 6.11
CA LEU A 162 -3.73 39.97 4.87
C LEU A 162 -4.87 40.96 5.12
N LEU A 163 -5.80 40.62 6.02
CA LEU A 163 -6.99 41.44 6.30
C LEU A 163 -6.69 42.64 7.21
N GLU A 164 -5.80 42.52 8.18
CA GLU A 164 -5.42 43.61 9.10
C GLU A 164 -4.34 44.56 8.53
N ASN A 165 -3.90 44.37 7.29
CA ASN A 165 -2.88 45.23 6.70
C ASN A 165 -3.40 46.66 6.47
N ALA A 166 -2.90 47.62 7.24
CA ALA A 166 -3.29 49.04 7.15
C ALA A 166 -2.91 49.72 5.82
N THR A 167 -2.01 49.13 5.03
CA THR A 167 -1.63 49.59 3.69
C THR A 167 -2.44 48.90 2.58
N PHE A 168 -3.42 48.08 2.95
CA PHE A 168 -4.27 47.35 2.01
C PHE A 168 -4.98 48.32 1.07
N ASN A 169 -4.67 48.20 -0.22
CA ASN A 169 -5.29 48.97 -1.28
C ASN A 169 -5.51 48.05 -2.48
N SER A 170 -6.61 47.31 -2.45
CA SER A 170 -7.01 46.47 -3.57
C SER A 170 -7.83 47.25 -4.59
N SER A 171 -7.63 46.89 -5.86
CA SER A 171 -8.46 47.37 -6.97
C SER A 171 -9.79 46.62 -7.09
N SER A 172 -9.93 45.42 -6.50
CA SER A 172 -11.18 44.65 -6.44
C SER A 172 -12.07 45.17 -5.31
N GLU A 173 -13.36 45.39 -5.59
CA GLU A 173 -14.34 45.72 -4.56
C GLU A 173 -14.66 44.50 -3.67
N ALA A 174 -14.69 43.29 -4.22
CA ALA A 174 -14.93 42.07 -3.44
C ALA A 174 -13.90 41.91 -2.32
N GLU A 175 -12.60 42.08 -2.62
CA GLU A 175 -11.55 42.00 -1.60
C GLU A 175 -11.68 43.13 -0.54
N ARG A 176 -12.14 44.33 -0.93
CA ARG A 176 -12.44 45.42 0.01
C ARG A 176 -13.64 45.09 0.90
N LYS A 177 -14.70 44.50 0.34
CA LYS A 177 -15.86 43.99 1.10
C LYS A 177 -15.41 42.93 2.12
N THR A 178 -14.52 42.02 1.74
CA THR A 178 -13.93 41.01 2.64
C THR A 178 -13.24 41.65 3.84
N GLN A 179 -12.41 42.67 3.61
CA GLN A 179 -11.76 43.40 4.70
C GLN A 179 -12.78 44.11 5.60
N ARG A 180 -13.73 44.87 5.02
CA ARG A 180 -14.76 45.59 5.80
C ARG A 180 -15.59 44.65 6.66
N TYR A 181 -15.97 43.50 6.10
CA TYR A 181 -16.74 42.48 6.82
C TYR A 181 -15.96 41.97 8.03
N TYR A 182 -14.70 41.58 7.82
CA TYR A 182 -13.80 41.14 8.88
C TYR A 182 -13.63 42.19 9.99
N LEU A 183 -13.38 43.45 9.61
CA LEU A 183 -13.24 44.56 10.56
C LEU A 183 -14.54 44.83 11.34
N SER A 184 -15.71 44.66 10.72
CA SER A 184 -16.99 44.80 11.41
C SER A 184 -17.17 43.78 12.54
N CYS A 185 -16.68 42.55 12.35
CA CYS A 185 -16.72 41.49 13.35
C CYS A 185 -15.76 41.74 14.53
N LEU A 186 -14.63 42.42 14.27
CA LEU A 186 -13.64 42.77 15.30
C LEU A 186 -14.09 43.92 16.22
N LYS A 187 -15.09 44.72 15.83
CA LYS A 187 -15.60 45.86 16.62
C LYS A 187 -16.51 45.39 17.76
N GLU A 188 -15.95 44.63 18.70
CA GLU A 188 -16.68 44.06 19.86
C GLU A 188 -17.43 45.12 20.65
N GLN A 189 -16.84 46.29 20.90
CA GLN A 189 -17.52 47.39 21.61
C GLN A 189 -18.86 47.75 20.95
N LYS A 190 -18.92 47.77 19.61
CA LYS A 190 -20.17 48.10 18.91
C LYS A 190 -21.21 47.00 19.02
N ILE A 191 -20.77 45.75 19.03
CA ILE A 191 -21.64 44.57 19.21
C ILE A 191 -22.21 44.57 20.64
N GLU A 192 -21.37 44.83 21.64
CA GLU A 192 -21.77 44.97 23.05
C GLU A 192 -22.75 46.14 23.27
N GLU A 193 -22.52 47.29 22.61
CA GLU A 193 -23.43 48.44 22.67
C GLU A 193 -24.83 48.12 22.14
N LEU A 194 -24.94 47.29 21.10
CA LEU A 194 -26.21 46.88 20.49
C LEU A 194 -26.91 45.76 21.28
N GLY A 195 -26.13 44.89 21.93
CA GLY A 195 -26.65 43.80 22.74
C GLY A 195 -27.60 42.88 21.97
N SER A 196 -28.78 42.62 22.55
CA SER A 196 -29.83 41.80 21.94
C SER A 196 -30.78 42.57 20.99
N GLN A 197 -30.66 43.90 20.90
CA GLN A 197 -31.60 44.75 20.17
C GLN A 197 -31.78 44.34 18.69
N PRO A 198 -30.71 44.07 17.92
CA PRO A 198 -30.87 43.74 16.50
C PRO A 198 -31.71 42.48 16.25
N LEU A 199 -31.56 41.46 17.10
CA LEU A 199 -32.35 40.22 16.98
C LEU A 199 -33.78 40.42 17.49
N MET A 200 -33.98 41.20 18.56
CA MET A 200 -35.34 41.50 19.04
C MET A 200 -36.15 42.28 17.99
N GLU A 201 -35.56 43.31 17.37
CA GLU A 201 -36.20 44.06 16.28
C GLU A 201 -36.53 43.15 15.09
N LEU A 202 -35.65 42.21 14.77
CA LEU A 202 -35.88 41.23 13.72
C LEU A 202 -37.04 40.29 14.08
N ILE A 203 -37.09 39.76 15.30
CA ILE A 203 -38.18 38.89 15.79
C ILE A 203 -39.52 39.62 15.73
N ASP A 204 -39.56 40.89 16.16
CA ASP A 204 -40.78 41.70 16.10
C ASP A 204 -41.22 41.94 14.65
N LYS A 205 -40.27 42.23 13.75
CA LYS A 205 -40.53 42.46 12.32
C LYS A 205 -41.18 41.26 11.63
N ILE A 206 -40.81 40.03 12.01
CA ILE A 206 -41.34 38.80 11.39
C ILE A 206 -42.61 38.27 12.04
N GLY A 207 -43.08 38.87 13.13
CA GLY A 207 -44.36 38.53 13.75
C GLY A 207 -44.32 38.17 15.24
N GLY A 208 -43.14 38.25 15.87
CA GLY A 208 -42.95 38.01 17.30
C GLY A 208 -43.00 36.53 17.70
N TRP A 209 -42.87 36.26 19.00
CA TRP A 209 -42.96 34.93 19.58
C TRP A 209 -43.55 34.93 20.98
N ASN A 210 -44.04 33.78 21.44
CA ASN A 210 -44.81 33.69 22.68
C ASN A 210 -43.95 33.88 23.95
N ILE A 211 -42.61 33.84 23.80
CA ILE A 211 -41.66 34.07 24.89
C ILE A 211 -41.73 35.51 25.42
N THR A 212 -41.90 36.50 24.54
CA THR A 212 -42.11 37.91 24.92
C THR A 212 -43.59 38.28 25.05
N GLY A 213 -44.50 37.34 24.78
CA GLY A 213 -45.95 37.48 24.92
C GLY A 213 -46.66 38.15 23.74
N SER A 214 -45.95 38.76 22.79
CA SER A 214 -46.52 39.34 21.57
C SER A 214 -46.22 38.47 20.36
N TRP A 215 -47.23 37.79 19.81
CA TRP A 215 -47.10 37.07 18.53
C TRP A 215 -48.41 36.96 17.76
N ASN A 216 -48.33 36.89 16.43
CA ASN A 216 -49.50 36.75 15.56
C ASN A 216 -49.83 35.27 15.27
N GLN A 217 -50.95 34.80 15.83
CA GLN A 217 -51.43 33.42 15.71
C GLN A 217 -51.75 32.96 14.28
N THR A 218 -51.99 33.89 13.36
CA THR A 218 -52.37 33.59 11.97
C THR A 218 -51.19 33.60 10.99
N SER A 219 -49.97 33.85 11.47
CA SER A 219 -48.81 34.18 10.62
C SER A 219 -47.90 33.00 10.25
N PHE A 220 -48.26 31.74 10.54
CA PHE A 220 -47.37 30.58 10.37
C PHE A 220 -46.65 30.55 9.02
N MET A 221 -47.37 30.66 7.90
CA MET A 221 -46.77 30.63 6.56
C MET A 221 -45.87 31.85 6.29
N GLU A 222 -46.24 33.05 6.76
CA GLU A 222 -45.44 34.27 6.59
C GLU A 222 -44.14 34.21 7.41
N VAL A 223 -44.21 33.68 8.63
CA VAL A 223 -43.04 33.45 9.48
C VAL A 223 -42.14 32.40 8.84
N LEU A 224 -42.69 31.27 8.39
CA LEU A 224 -41.94 30.20 7.71
C LEU A 224 -41.22 30.73 6.46
N LYS A 225 -41.92 31.47 5.59
CA LYS A 225 -41.35 32.11 4.40
C LYS A 225 -40.20 33.05 4.76
N SER A 226 -40.39 33.92 5.74
CA SER A 226 -39.37 34.88 6.16
C SER A 226 -38.15 34.18 6.77
N VAL A 227 -38.36 33.32 7.77
CA VAL A 227 -37.30 32.58 8.48
C VAL A 227 -36.50 31.70 7.54
N SER A 228 -37.18 30.94 6.69
CA SER A 228 -36.53 29.95 5.84
C SER A 228 -36.05 30.51 4.50
N GLY A 229 -36.88 31.28 3.79
CA GLY A 229 -36.54 31.86 2.51
C GLY A 229 -35.55 33.02 2.63
N THR A 230 -35.88 34.06 3.39
CA THR A 230 -35.04 35.28 3.48
C THR A 230 -33.81 35.07 4.36
N TYR A 231 -33.96 34.45 5.53
CA TYR A 231 -32.88 34.32 6.52
C TYR A 231 -32.18 32.95 6.51
N ARG A 232 -32.57 32.05 5.59
CA ARG A 232 -31.87 30.78 5.33
C ARG A 232 -31.72 29.89 6.57
N ALA A 233 -32.66 29.98 7.51
CA ALA A 233 -32.85 28.95 8.52
C ALA A 233 -33.63 27.77 7.91
N THR A 234 -33.55 26.58 8.50
CA THR A 234 -34.11 25.37 7.89
C THR A 234 -35.02 24.61 8.87
N PRO A 235 -36.09 25.25 9.37
CA PRO A 235 -37.08 24.57 10.20
C PRO A 235 -37.86 23.55 9.37
N PHE A 236 -38.12 22.37 9.93
CA PHE A 236 -38.86 21.24 9.31
C PHE A 236 -38.20 20.60 8.08
N PHE A 237 -37.67 21.37 7.14
CA PHE A 237 -37.06 20.90 5.91
C PHE A 237 -36.09 21.96 5.34
N THR A 238 -35.19 21.51 4.48
CA THR A 238 -34.28 22.38 3.74
C THR A 238 -34.65 22.40 2.27
N VAL A 239 -34.56 23.57 1.65
CA VAL A 239 -34.75 23.77 0.22
C VAL A 239 -33.51 24.39 -0.39
N TYR A 240 -33.02 23.79 -1.46
CA TYR A 240 -31.89 24.31 -2.22
C TYR A 240 -32.03 23.97 -3.71
N VAL A 241 -31.20 24.62 -4.51
CA VAL A 241 -31.10 24.39 -5.96
C VAL A 241 -29.73 23.79 -6.24
N GLY A 242 -29.72 22.66 -6.92
CA GLY A 242 -28.49 21.96 -7.29
C GLY A 242 -28.69 21.09 -8.53
N ALA A 243 -27.62 20.46 -9.00
CA ALA A 243 -27.66 19.59 -10.16
C ALA A 243 -28.66 18.44 -9.94
N ASP A 244 -29.51 18.17 -10.92
CA ASP A 244 -30.40 17.00 -10.91
C ASP A 244 -29.55 15.73 -11.01
N SER A 245 -29.59 14.88 -9.97
CA SER A 245 -28.82 13.63 -9.97
C SER A 245 -29.07 12.76 -11.19
N LYS A 246 -30.27 12.76 -11.79
CA LYS A 246 -30.57 11.99 -13.02
C LYS A 246 -30.35 12.77 -14.32
N SER A 247 -30.00 14.05 -14.24
CA SER A 247 -29.73 14.95 -15.37
C SER A 247 -28.74 16.03 -14.95
N SER A 248 -27.45 15.68 -14.88
CA SER A 248 -26.37 16.53 -14.36
C SER A 248 -26.16 17.85 -15.11
N ASN A 249 -26.72 17.98 -16.31
CA ASN A 249 -26.68 19.21 -17.13
C ASN A 249 -27.78 20.24 -16.77
N SER A 250 -28.63 19.95 -15.79
CA SER A 250 -29.73 20.82 -15.36
C SER A 250 -29.75 20.95 -13.85
N ASN A 251 -30.11 22.14 -13.35
CA ASN A 251 -30.45 22.33 -11.94
C ASN A 251 -31.92 21.97 -11.68
N ILE A 252 -32.23 21.59 -10.44
CA ILE A 252 -33.57 21.27 -9.96
C ILE A 252 -33.73 21.73 -8.51
N ILE A 253 -34.98 21.99 -8.10
CA ILE A 253 -35.32 22.25 -6.70
C ILE A 253 -35.20 20.93 -5.92
N GLN A 254 -34.56 20.98 -4.76
CA GLN A 254 -34.33 19.83 -3.90
C GLN A 254 -34.86 20.11 -2.49
N VAL A 255 -35.61 19.16 -1.94
CA VAL A 255 -36.19 19.22 -0.59
C VAL A 255 -35.72 18.02 0.23
N ASP A 256 -35.19 18.30 1.41
CA ASP A 256 -34.68 17.25 2.31
C ASP A 256 -34.99 17.53 3.80
N GLN A 257 -34.76 16.52 4.64
CA GLN A 257 -34.92 16.57 6.09
C GLN A 257 -33.98 17.58 6.76
N SER A 258 -34.49 18.33 7.75
CA SER A 258 -33.69 19.25 8.57
C SER A 258 -34.41 19.63 9.87
N GLY A 259 -33.92 20.67 10.56
CA GLY A 259 -34.67 21.32 11.64
C GLY A 259 -34.34 20.84 13.05
N LEU A 260 -33.29 20.05 13.20
CA LEU A 260 -32.67 19.71 14.49
C LEU A 260 -31.48 20.63 14.75
N PHE A 261 -31.30 21.07 15.98
CA PHE A 261 -30.13 21.85 16.37
C PHE A 261 -28.96 20.97 16.82
N LEU A 262 -29.24 19.90 17.59
CA LEU A 262 -28.18 19.00 18.02
C LEU A 262 -27.63 18.22 16.81
N PRO A 263 -26.34 17.85 16.82
CA PRO A 263 -25.64 17.37 15.62
C PRO A 263 -26.22 16.10 14.98
N SER A 264 -26.99 15.31 15.72
CA SER A 264 -27.64 14.09 15.24
C SER A 264 -28.95 13.85 15.97
N ARG A 265 -29.89 13.17 15.29
CA ARG A 265 -31.13 12.65 15.88
C ARG A 265 -30.88 11.81 17.13
N ASP A 266 -29.75 11.11 17.21
CA ASP A 266 -29.46 10.17 18.31
C ASP A 266 -29.23 10.88 19.65
N TYR A 267 -28.87 12.17 19.64
CA TYR A 267 -28.82 12.99 20.85
C TYR A 267 -30.20 13.16 21.50
N TYR A 268 -31.27 13.19 20.71
CA TYR A 268 -32.65 13.32 21.19
C TYR A 268 -33.25 11.98 21.64
N LEU A 269 -32.87 10.89 20.97
CA LEU A 269 -33.52 9.58 21.14
C LEU A 269 -32.84 8.70 22.18
N ASN A 270 -31.51 8.75 22.31
CA ASN A 270 -30.79 7.99 23.33
C ASN A 270 -30.71 8.78 24.64
N LYS A 271 -31.88 9.03 25.24
CA LYS A 271 -32.03 9.95 26.39
C LYS A 271 -31.16 9.58 27.60
N THR A 272 -31.01 8.29 27.89
CA THR A 272 -30.21 7.82 29.04
C THR A 272 -28.71 8.05 28.86
N ALA A 273 -28.20 8.00 27.62
CA ALA A 273 -26.80 8.29 27.33
C ALA A 273 -26.55 9.81 27.23
N ASN A 274 -27.56 10.57 26.77
CA ASN A 274 -27.44 11.98 26.39
C ASN A 274 -28.19 12.96 27.30
N GLU A 275 -28.64 12.52 28.49
CA GLU A 275 -29.41 13.34 29.43
C GLU A 275 -28.72 14.68 29.75
N ARG A 276 -27.40 14.63 29.97
CA ARG A 276 -26.59 15.83 30.25
C ARG A 276 -26.60 16.83 29.08
N VAL A 277 -26.57 16.34 27.84
CA VAL A 277 -26.60 17.19 26.63
C VAL A 277 -27.98 17.80 26.46
N LEU A 278 -29.05 17.02 26.64
CA LEU A 278 -30.43 17.53 26.54
C LEU A 278 -30.74 18.57 27.60
N ALA A 279 -30.28 18.36 28.84
CA ALA A 279 -30.41 19.33 29.92
C ALA A 279 -29.64 20.63 29.60
N ALA A 280 -28.39 20.52 29.15
CA ALA A 280 -27.58 21.68 28.76
C ALA A 280 -28.19 22.44 27.56
N TYR A 281 -28.80 21.71 26.61
CA TYR A 281 -29.47 22.31 25.48
C TYR A 281 -30.74 23.07 25.90
N LEU A 282 -31.56 22.49 26.78
CA LEU A 282 -32.71 23.20 27.35
C LEU A 282 -32.27 24.45 28.13
N ASP A 283 -31.22 24.36 28.93
CA ASP A 283 -30.71 25.51 29.69
C ASP A 283 -30.21 26.62 28.74
N TYR A 284 -29.55 26.25 27.63
CA TYR A 284 -29.17 27.19 26.58
C TYR A 284 -30.39 27.87 25.93
N MET A 285 -31.43 27.10 25.60
CA MET A 285 -32.70 27.63 25.07
C MET A 285 -33.33 28.65 26.03
N VAL A 286 -33.35 28.34 27.33
CA VAL A 286 -33.92 29.21 28.36
C VAL A 286 -33.11 30.47 28.57
N GLU A 287 -31.79 30.36 28.59
CA GLU A 287 -30.88 31.51 28.73
C GLU A 287 -31.07 32.48 27.56
N LEU A 288 -31.08 31.99 26.32
CA LEU A 288 -31.32 32.86 25.14
C LEU A 288 -32.73 33.46 25.14
N GLY A 289 -33.75 32.67 25.45
CA GLY A 289 -35.12 33.18 25.57
C GLY A 289 -35.24 34.31 26.60
N THR A 290 -34.51 34.20 27.72
CA THR A 290 -34.47 35.24 28.76
C THR A 290 -33.70 36.48 28.30
N LEU A 291 -32.56 36.31 27.61
CA LEU A 291 -31.78 37.42 27.03
C LEU A 291 -32.57 38.22 25.98
N LEU A 292 -33.56 37.57 25.35
CA LEU A 292 -34.46 38.14 24.35
C LEU A 292 -35.79 38.65 24.93
N GLY A 293 -35.87 38.84 26.25
CA GLY A 293 -37.01 39.48 26.92
C GLY A 293 -38.04 38.53 27.54
N GLY A 294 -37.78 37.22 27.54
CA GLY A 294 -38.60 36.23 28.24
C GLY A 294 -38.44 36.27 29.76
N THR A 295 -39.44 35.77 30.48
CA THR A 295 -39.37 35.54 31.94
C THR A 295 -38.93 34.10 32.23
N PRO A 296 -38.03 33.82 33.20
CA PRO A 296 -37.36 32.51 33.31
C PRO A 296 -38.30 31.30 33.40
N GLU A 297 -39.28 31.31 34.32
CA GLU A 297 -40.19 30.17 34.54
C GLU A 297 -41.09 29.88 33.32
N PRO A 298 -41.83 30.86 32.75
CA PRO A 298 -42.57 30.64 31.51
C PRO A 298 -41.69 30.28 30.31
N THR A 299 -40.50 30.85 30.20
CA THR A 299 -39.55 30.55 29.12
C THR A 299 -39.11 29.10 29.17
N ARG A 300 -38.82 28.56 30.37
CA ARG A 300 -38.46 27.15 30.54
C ARG A 300 -39.55 26.20 30.09
N LEU A 301 -40.80 26.47 30.47
CA LEU A 301 -41.93 25.65 30.01
C LEU A 301 -42.07 25.67 28.48
N GLN A 302 -41.98 26.85 27.87
CA GLN A 302 -42.12 27.00 26.42
C GLN A 302 -40.95 26.38 25.66
N MET A 303 -39.72 26.51 26.14
CA MET A 303 -38.54 25.90 25.52
C MET A 303 -38.52 24.38 25.71
N GLN A 304 -39.06 23.86 26.80
CA GLN A 304 -39.30 22.42 26.94
C GLN A 304 -40.25 21.91 25.85
N GLN A 305 -41.32 22.63 25.54
CA GLN A 305 -42.25 22.25 24.46
C GLN A 305 -41.56 22.25 23.09
N VAL A 306 -40.67 23.23 22.83
CA VAL A 306 -39.87 23.25 21.60
C VAL A 306 -38.89 22.08 21.55
N LEU A 307 -38.25 21.72 22.67
CA LEU A 307 -37.37 20.55 22.75
C LEU A 307 -38.14 19.23 22.55
N ASP A 308 -39.34 19.12 23.10
CA ASP A 308 -40.22 17.96 22.91
C ASP A 308 -40.69 17.86 21.46
N PHE A 309 -40.93 18.99 20.80
CA PHE A 309 -41.22 19.06 19.37
C PHE A 309 -40.01 18.63 18.52
N GLU A 310 -38.80 19.15 18.78
CA GLU A 310 -37.57 18.71 18.11
C GLU A 310 -37.31 17.21 18.34
N THR A 311 -37.65 16.66 19.51
CA THR A 311 -37.53 15.23 19.79
C THR A 311 -38.48 14.38 18.93
N GLN A 312 -39.71 14.85 18.69
CA GLN A 312 -40.64 14.20 17.75
C GLN A 312 -40.13 14.27 16.31
N LEU A 313 -39.58 15.42 15.91
CA LEU A 313 -38.96 15.58 14.60
C LEU A 313 -37.72 14.67 14.42
N ALA A 314 -36.90 14.51 15.46
CA ALA A 314 -35.76 13.61 15.46
C ALA A 314 -36.18 12.14 15.30
N ASN A 315 -37.33 11.75 15.88
CA ASN A 315 -37.87 10.41 15.72
C ASN A 315 -38.27 10.13 14.26
N ILE A 316 -38.86 11.13 13.58
CA ILE A 316 -39.26 11.07 12.16
C ILE A 316 -38.04 11.11 11.21
N THR A 317 -36.98 11.81 11.60
CA THR A 317 -35.74 11.96 10.81
C THR A 317 -35.12 10.60 10.49
N VAL A 318 -34.79 10.35 9.21
CA VAL A 318 -34.20 9.08 8.76
C VAL A 318 -32.71 9.03 9.14
N PRO A 319 -32.21 7.90 9.71
CA PRO A 319 -30.80 7.74 10.07
C PRO A 319 -29.85 7.87 8.86
N GLN A 320 -28.68 8.49 9.06
CA GLN A 320 -27.72 8.75 7.97
C GLN A 320 -27.25 7.46 7.25
N ALA A 321 -27.07 6.36 7.98
CA ALA A 321 -26.66 5.07 7.41
C ALA A 321 -27.72 4.44 6.47
N GLU A 322 -28.98 4.90 6.53
CA GLU A 322 -30.07 4.45 5.65
C GLU A 322 -30.25 5.37 4.43
N ARG A 323 -29.57 6.52 4.39
CA ARG A 323 -29.63 7.53 3.33
C ARG A 323 -28.44 7.47 2.35
N ARG A 324 -27.70 6.36 2.32
CA ARG A 324 -26.50 6.17 1.48
C ARG A 324 -26.80 5.52 0.11
N ASP A 325 -28.06 5.28 -0.23
CA ASP A 325 -28.46 4.69 -1.51
C ASP A 325 -29.22 5.78 -2.27
N ASP A 326 -28.50 6.52 -3.12
CA ASP A 326 -28.99 7.72 -3.80
C ASP A 326 -30.11 7.36 -4.78
N GLU A 327 -30.04 6.18 -5.41
CA GLU A 327 -31.11 5.67 -6.28
C GLU A 327 -32.42 5.46 -5.51
N LYS A 328 -32.36 4.96 -4.27
CA LYS A 328 -33.55 4.74 -3.44
C LYS A 328 -34.18 6.03 -2.91
N ILE A 329 -33.37 7.01 -2.50
CA ILE A 329 -33.88 8.24 -1.89
C ILE A 329 -34.27 9.30 -2.92
N TYR A 330 -33.92 9.13 -4.20
CA TYR A 330 -34.28 10.08 -5.25
C TYR A 330 -35.77 9.93 -5.66
N HIS A 331 -36.61 10.89 -5.26
CA HIS A 331 -38.02 10.95 -5.67
C HIS A 331 -38.34 12.26 -6.41
N LYS A 332 -38.38 12.22 -7.75
CA LYS A 332 -38.77 13.37 -8.57
C LYS A 332 -40.29 13.43 -8.73
N MET A 333 -40.88 14.58 -8.41
CA MET A 333 -42.30 14.86 -8.51
C MET A 333 -42.55 16.32 -8.88
N SER A 334 -43.79 16.70 -9.16
CA SER A 334 -44.23 18.08 -9.34
C SER A 334 -44.55 18.76 -8.00
N ILE A 335 -44.57 20.11 -7.97
CA ILE A 335 -45.07 20.86 -6.80
C ILE A 335 -46.50 20.44 -6.43
N ALA A 336 -47.36 20.17 -7.42
CA ALA A 336 -48.73 19.68 -7.19
C ALA A 336 -48.75 18.33 -6.46
N GLU A 337 -47.88 17.39 -6.84
CA GLU A 337 -47.76 16.11 -6.16
C GLU A 337 -47.16 16.27 -4.75
N LEU A 338 -46.18 17.16 -4.58
CA LEU A 338 -45.63 17.50 -3.26
C LEU A 338 -46.70 18.12 -2.34
N GLN A 339 -47.59 18.95 -2.89
CA GLN A 339 -48.72 19.52 -2.16
C GLN A 339 -49.70 18.45 -1.65
N LEU A 340 -49.92 17.39 -2.43
CA LEU A 340 -50.72 16.24 -2.02
C LEU A 340 -50.00 15.37 -0.97
N LEU A 341 -48.68 15.24 -1.10
CA LEU A 341 -47.83 14.47 -0.19
C LEU A 341 -47.76 15.08 1.21
N ALA A 342 -47.55 16.39 1.29
CA ALA A 342 -47.28 17.11 2.54
C ALA A 342 -48.11 18.41 2.62
N PRO A 343 -49.44 18.32 2.86
CA PRO A 343 -50.36 19.45 2.71
C PRO A 343 -50.26 20.55 3.78
N ALA A 344 -49.49 20.39 4.85
CA ALA A 344 -49.37 21.38 5.92
C ALA A 344 -48.69 22.69 5.48
N VAL A 345 -47.94 22.67 4.38
CA VAL A 345 -47.28 23.82 3.77
C VAL A 345 -47.93 24.09 2.42
N ASP A 346 -48.20 25.35 2.11
CA ASP A 346 -48.51 25.76 0.73
C ASP A 346 -47.20 25.84 -0.05
N TRP A 347 -46.86 24.75 -0.75
CA TRP A 347 -45.55 24.57 -1.39
C TRP A 347 -45.35 25.51 -2.56
N LEU A 348 -46.40 25.81 -3.33
CA LEU A 348 -46.27 26.73 -4.46
C LEU A 348 -46.02 28.16 -3.96
N ASP A 349 -46.77 28.62 -2.94
CA ASP A 349 -46.54 29.93 -2.32
C ASP A 349 -45.15 30.01 -1.68
N TYR A 350 -44.77 29.00 -0.88
CA TYR A 350 -43.47 28.96 -0.22
C TYR A 350 -42.30 28.96 -1.21
N LEU A 351 -42.31 28.07 -2.22
CA LEU A 351 -41.22 27.97 -3.20
C LEU A 351 -41.14 29.22 -4.09
N SER A 352 -42.29 29.80 -4.47
CA SER A 352 -42.32 31.05 -5.24
C SER A 352 -41.71 32.21 -4.46
N TYR A 353 -41.93 32.26 -3.15
CA TYR A 353 -41.28 33.25 -2.28
C TYR A 353 -39.78 32.97 -2.14
N ALA A 354 -39.40 31.73 -1.81
CA ALA A 354 -38.01 31.36 -1.53
C ALA A 354 -37.09 31.50 -2.76
N LEU A 355 -37.65 31.33 -3.96
CA LEU A 355 -36.92 31.38 -5.23
C LEU A 355 -37.27 32.63 -6.07
N ALA A 356 -37.89 33.64 -5.47
CA ALA A 356 -38.17 34.91 -6.14
C ALA A 356 -36.89 35.53 -6.73
N PRO A 357 -36.95 36.15 -7.92
CA PRO A 357 -38.14 36.50 -8.71
C PRO A 357 -38.55 35.45 -9.77
N LEU A 358 -38.15 34.18 -9.62
CA LEU A 358 -38.52 33.15 -10.60
C LEU A 358 -40.02 32.88 -10.56
N GLU A 359 -40.63 32.77 -11.74
CA GLU A 359 -42.02 32.32 -11.88
C GLU A 359 -42.06 30.79 -11.85
N LEU A 360 -42.73 30.25 -10.84
CA LEU A 360 -42.95 28.81 -10.67
C LEU A 360 -44.43 28.47 -10.91
N THR A 361 -44.67 27.27 -11.43
CA THR A 361 -46.02 26.70 -11.59
C THR A 361 -46.14 25.42 -10.77
N ASP A 362 -47.37 24.96 -10.53
CA ASP A 362 -47.64 23.71 -9.83
C ASP A 362 -47.05 22.47 -10.54
N THR A 363 -46.75 22.56 -11.84
CA THR A 363 -46.05 21.53 -12.62
C THR A 363 -44.53 21.54 -12.48
N GLU A 364 -43.93 22.49 -11.77
CA GLU A 364 -42.48 22.60 -11.61
C GLU A 364 -41.90 21.32 -10.96
N PRO A 365 -40.81 20.74 -11.51
CA PRO A 365 -40.22 19.53 -10.94
C PRO A 365 -39.39 19.83 -9.68
N VAL A 366 -39.55 18.97 -8.68
CA VAL A 366 -38.84 18.97 -7.40
C VAL A 366 -38.33 17.56 -7.12
N VAL A 367 -37.13 17.44 -6.57
CA VAL A 367 -36.62 16.18 -6.01
C VAL A 367 -36.79 16.21 -4.50
N VAL A 368 -37.40 15.16 -3.96
CA VAL A 368 -37.61 14.95 -2.53
C VAL A 368 -36.76 13.76 -2.09
N TYR A 369 -35.90 13.98 -1.09
CA TYR A 369 -35.01 12.93 -0.55
C TYR A 369 -35.56 12.19 0.68
N GLY A 370 -36.72 12.59 1.17
CA GLY A 370 -37.40 12.00 2.33
C GLY A 370 -38.91 12.16 2.21
N ASP A 371 -39.54 11.41 1.32
CA ASP A 371 -40.98 11.52 1.04
C ASP A 371 -41.84 11.17 2.27
N THR A 372 -41.51 10.08 2.94
CA THR A 372 -42.16 9.60 4.17
C THR A 372 -41.88 10.56 5.34
N TYR A 373 -40.67 11.13 5.37
CA TYR A 373 -40.32 12.17 6.34
C TYR A 373 -41.22 13.40 6.17
N LEU A 374 -41.38 13.93 4.95
CA LEU A 374 -42.22 15.10 4.69
C LEU A 374 -43.71 14.85 4.98
N GLN A 375 -44.23 13.64 4.71
CA GLN A 375 -45.59 13.24 5.11
C GLN A 375 -45.75 13.34 6.64
N GLN A 376 -44.86 12.69 7.39
CA GLN A 376 -44.92 12.68 8.86
C GLN A 376 -44.68 14.06 9.47
N VAL A 377 -43.83 14.87 8.87
CA VAL A 377 -43.62 16.27 9.27
C VAL A 377 -44.87 17.10 9.00
N SER A 378 -45.55 16.89 7.87
CA SER A 378 -46.83 17.55 7.59
C SER A 378 -47.89 17.21 8.63
N ASP A 379 -48.00 15.94 9.01
CA ASP A 379 -48.91 15.51 10.09
C ASP A 379 -48.51 16.15 11.43
N LEU A 380 -47.22 16.14 11.77
CA LEU A 380 -46.70 16.76 13.00
C LEU A 380 -46.98 18.27 13.05
N ILE A 381 -46.87 18.99 11.93
CA ILE A 381 -47.21 20.42 11.85
C ILE A 381 -48.72 20.63 12.08
N ASN A 382 -49.58 19.77 11.52
CA ASN A 382 -51.02 19.91 11.69
C ASN A 382 -51.50 19.58 13.11
N ASP A 383 -50.85 18.62 13.78
CA ASP A 383 -51.20 18.15 15.12
C ASP A 383 -50.63 19.02 16.25
N THR A 384 -49.70 19.93 15.94
CA THR A 384 -49.02 20.76 16.94
C THR A 384 -49.68 22.13 17.11
N ASP A 385 -49.78 22.60 18.35
CA ASP A 385 -50.28 23.95 18.67
C ASP A 385 -49.46 25.04 17.95
N ARG A 386 -50.17 26.03 17.40
CA ARG A 386 -49.55 27.11 16.60
C ARG A 386 -48.53 27.93 17.38
N SER A 387 -48.68 28.04 18.71
CA SER A 387 -47.71 28.73 19.56
C SER A 387 -46.39 27.98 19.64
N ILE A 388 -46.43 26.64 19.72
CA ILE A 388 -45.22 25.80 19.75
C ILE A 388 -44.52 25.88 18.41
N LEU A 389 -45.27 25.79 17.30
CA LEU A 389 -44.72 25.93 15.94
C LEU A 389 -44.05 27.29 15.73
N ASN A 390 -44.70 28.38 16.15
CA ASN A 390 -44.11 29.71 16.03
C ASN A 390 -42.84 29.85 16.89
N ASN A 391 -42.86 29.36 18.14
CA ASN A 391 -41.66 29.35 18.97
C ASN A 391 -40.53 28.53 18.35
N TYR A 392 -40.82 27.38 17.74
CA TYR A 392 -39.83 26.56 17.02
C TYR A 392 -39.25 27.25 15.78
N LEU A 393 -40.10 27.91 14.98
CA LEU A 393 -39.66 28.71 13.82
C LEU A 393 -38.71 29.83 14.24
N ILE A 394 -39.10 30.59 15.26
CA ILE A 394 -38.30 31.71 15.77
C ILE A 394 -37.05 31.20 16.48
N TRP A 395 -37.12 30.06 17.17
CA TRP A 395 -35.94 29.41 17.76
C TRP A 395 -34.90 29.04 16.70
N ASN A 396 -35.31 28.51 15.54
CA ASN A 396 -34.41 28.27 14.40
C ASN A 396 -33.72 29.56 13.91
N LEU A 397 -34.44 30.69 13.88
CA LEU A 397 -33.84 31.99 13.56
C LEU A 397 -32.86 32.47 14.63
N VAL A 398 -33.21 32.31 15.92
CA VAL A 398 -32.34 32.66 17.05
C VAL A 398 -31.04 31.85 16.96
N GLN A 399 -31.12 30.53 16.76
CA GLN A 399 -29.95 29.68 16.57
C GLN A 399 -29.06 30.15 15.42
N LYS A 400 -29.67 30.52 14.28
CA LYS A 400 -28.98 30.98 13.08
C LYS A 400 -28.19 32.28 13.30
N THR A 401 -28.64 33.14 14.22
CA THR A 401 -28.15 34.52 14.35
C THR A 401 -27.42 34.79 15.68
N ALA A 402 -27.55 33.93 16.69
CA ALA A 402 -27.02 34.13 18.03
C ALA A 402 -25.50 34.37 18.07
N SER A 403 -24.73 33.77 17.16
CA SER A 403 -23.26 33.93 17.07
C SER A 403 -22.79 35.32 16.62
N SER A 404 -23.72 36.21 16.24
CA SER A 404 -23.43 37.57 15.78
C SER A 404 -23.84 38.67 16.77
N LEU A 405 -24.23 38.27 17.99
CA LEU A 405 -24.66 39.15 19.08
C LEU A 405 -23.55 39.32 20.14
N ASP A 406 -23.91 39.95 21.27
CA ASP A 406 -22.98 40.23 22.37
C ASP A 406 -22.47 38.98 23.12
N GLN A 407 -21.48 39.21 23.99
CA GLN A 407 -20.79 38.19 24.77
C GLN A 407 -21.74 37.31 25.61
N ARG A 408 -22.95 37.78 25.97
CA ARG A 408 -23.89 36.97 26.74
C ARG A 408 -24.40 35.79 25.93
N PHE A 409 -24.68 36.00 24.63
CA PHE A 409 -25.08 34.93 23.71
C PHE A 409 -23.93 33.96 23.44
N GLU A 410 -22.71 34.48 23.23
CA GLU A 410 -21.53 33.64 23.04
C GLU A 410 -21.26 32.77 24.27
N THR A 411 -21.36 33.34 25.48
CA THR A 411 -21.17 32.62 26.74
C THR A 411 -22.22 31.52 26.94
N ALA A 412 -23.47 31.77 26.57
CA ALA A 412 -24.52 30.76 26.63
C ALA A 412 -24.22 29.59 25.67
N GLN A 413 -23.83 29.90 24.42
CA GLN A 413 -23.47 28.89 23.43
C GLN A 413 -22.25 28.07 23.88
N GLU A 414 -21.25 28.72 24.49
CA GLU A 414 -20.05 28.08 25.01
C GLU A 414 -20.32 26.96 26.00
N ARG A 415 -21.28 27.14 26.93
CA ARG A 415 -21.61 26.12 27.93
C ARG A 415 -22.21 24.86 27.29
N LEU A 416 -23.02 25.04 26.25
CA LEU A 416 -23.55 23.93 25.48
C LEU A 416 -22.45 23.22 24.69
N LEU A 417 -21.58 23.98 24.00
CA LEU A 417 -20.45 23.44 23.26
C LEU A 417 -19.46 22.70 24.17
N GLU A 418 -19.24 23.18 25.40
CA GLU A 418 -18.43 22.49 26.41
C GLU A 418 -19.04 21.13 26.79
N THR A 419 -20.37 21.04 26.85
CA THR A 419 -21.06 19.78 27.14
C THR A 419 -21.02 18.81 25.95
N LEU A 420 -21.12 19.32 24.72
CA LEU A 420 -21.08 18.51 23.49
C LEU A 420 -19.67 18.03 23.12
N TYR A 421 -18.67 18.89 23.30
CA TYR A 421 -17.33 18.68 22.77
C TYR A 421 -16.23 18.66 23.84
N GLY A 422 -16.56 18.88 25.11
CA GLY A 422 -15.59 18.81 26.22
C GLY A 422 -14.64 20.01 26.32
N THR A 423 -14.91 21.12 25.64
CA THR A 423 -14.01 22.29 25.58
C THR A 423 -14.77 23.62 25.51
N ARG A 424 -14.18 24.69 26.06
CA ARG A 424 -14.78 26.04 26.05
C ARG A 424 -14.25 26.91 24.91
N LYS A 425 -15.15 27.51 24.13
CA LYS A 425 -14.78 28.38 23.00
C LYS A 425 -14.04 29.65 23.41
N SER A 426 -14.24 30.18 24.63
CA SER A 426 -13.63 31.43 25.13
C SER A 426 -12.09 31.46 25.14
N CYS A 427 -11.45 30.34 24.85
CA CYS A 427 -10.01 30.28 24.61
C CYS A 427 -9.61 30.60 23.15
N THR A 428 -10.57 30.78 22.23
CA THR A 428 -10.35 31.13 20.83
C THR A 428 -10.36 32.65 20.66
N PRO A 429 -9.27 33.27 20.19
CA PRO A 429 -9.22 34.71 19.93
C PRO A 429 -10.31 35.19 18.96
N ARG A 430 -10.91 36.36 19.23
CA ARG A 430 -11.96 36.98 18.40
C ARG A 430 -11.61 37.00 16.91
N TRP A 431 -10.37 37.34 16.58
CA TRP A 431 -9.91 37.41 15.20
C TRP A 431 -10.03 36.08 14.44
N GLN A 432 -9.86 34.92 15.11
CA GLN A 432 -10.05 33.61 14.48
C GLN A 432 -11.52 33.36 14.18
N THR A 433 -12.42 33.67 15.13
CA THR A 433 -13.87 33.64 14.92
C THR A 433 -14.26 34.53 13.74
N CYS A 434 -13.71 35.74 13.65
CA CYS A 434 -14.01 36.66 12.56
C CYS A 434 -13.46 36.19 11.21
N ILE A 435 -12.30 35.53 11.16
CA ILE A 435 -11.80 34.91 9.93
C ILE A 435 -12.73 33.78 9.48
N SER A 436 -13.15 32.89 10.38
CA SER A 436 -14.10 31.83 10.04
C SER A 436 -15.41 32.40 9.48
N ASN A 437 -16.00 33.40 10.14
CA ASN A 437 -17.20 34.08 9.62
C ASN A 437 -16.96 34.79 8.28
N THR A 438 -15.75 35.29 8.03
CA THR A 438 -15.40 35.93 6.76
C THR A 438 -15.22 34.90 5.64
N ASP A 439 -14.66 33.73 5.96
CA ASP A 439 -14.54 32.61 5.02
C ASP A 439 -15.91 32.05 4.63
N ASP A 440 -16.81 31.86 5.62
CA ASP A 440 -18.17 31.37 5.40
C ASP A 440 -19.03 32.30 4.51
N THR A 441 -18.68 33.58 4.43
CA THR A 441 -19.46 34.61 3.71
C THR A 441 -18.81 35.09 2.40
N LEU A 442 -17.51 35.34 2.44
CA LEU A 442 -16.72 35.96 1.38
C LEU A 442 -15.50 35.11 1.01
N GLY A 443 -15.60 33.80 1.20
CA GLY A 443 -14.48 32.87 1.11
C GLY A 443 -13.75 32.83 -0.22
N PHE A 444 -14.40 33.05 -1.38
CA PHE A 444 -13.68 33.13 -2.66
C PHE A 444 -12.89 34.43 -2.82
N ALA A 445 -13.41 35.55 -2.31
CA ALA A 445 -12.66 36.81 -2.26
C ALA A 445 -11.49 36.73 -1.28
N LEU A 446 -11.68 36.12 -0.11
CA LEU A 446 -10.60 35.81 0.82
C LEU A 446 -9.57 34.84 0.20
N GLY A 447 -10.04 33.87 -0.59
CA GLY A 447 -9.22 32.92 -1.33
C GLY A 447 -8.34 33.59 -2.37
N SER A 448 -8.83 34.64 -3.05
CA SER A 448 -8.00 35.44 -3.95
C SER A 448 -6.79 36.03 -3.22
N LEU A 449 -7.02 36.63 -2.04
CA LEU A 449 -5.95 37.17 -1.20
C LEU A 449 -4.99 36.08 -0.73
N PHE A 450 -5.52 34.95 -0.28
CA PHE A 450 -4.72 33.81 0.21
C PHE A 450 -3.82 33.25 -0.88
N VAL A 451 -4.37 32.90 -2.04
CA VAL A 451 -3.63 32.32 -3.17
C VAL A 451 -2.54 33.27 -3.69
N LYS A 452 -2.85 34.57 -3.82
CA LYS A 452 -1.86 35.60 -4.21
C LYS A 452 -0.66 35.65 -3.26
N ALA A 453 -0.85 35.29 -1.99
CA ALA A 453 0.18 35.33 -0.96
C ALA A 453 0.94 33.99 -0.79
N THR A 454 0.27 32.84 -0.97
CA THR A 454 0.80 31.54 -0.52
C THR A 454 1.09 30.55 -1.63
N PHE A 455 0.45 30.66 -2.80
CA PHE A 455 0.41 29.56 -3.76
C PHE A 455 1.31 29.81 -4.98
N ASP A 456 2.29 28.93 -5.19
CA ASP A 456 3.22 28.97 -6.32
C ASP A 456 2.63 28.29 -7.56
N ARG A 457 2.85 28.87 -8.75
CA ARG A 457 2.31 28.31 -10.01
C ARG A 457 2.90 26.94 -10.33
N ASP A 458 4.16 26.67 -9.97
CA ASP A 458 4.78 25.37 -10.18
C ASP A 458 4.11 24.26 -9.35
N SER A 459 3.50 24.58 -8.20
CA SER A 459 2.82 23.60 -7.35
C SER A 459 1.57 23.02 -8.03
N LYS A 460 0.84 23.83 -8.81
CA LYS A 460 -0.30 23.37 -9.61
C LYS A 460 0.12 22.31 -10.62
N ALA A 461 1.14 22.59 -11.43
CA ALA A 461 1.62 21.66 -12.47
C ALA A 461 2.12 20.32 -11.89
N ILE A 462 2.79 20.35 -10.73
CA ILE A 462 3.26 19.12 -10.07
C ILE A 462 2.09 18.32 -9.51
N ALA A 463 1.08 18.98 -8.93
CA ALA A 463 -0.12 18.31 -8.44
C ALA A 463 -0.93 17.68 -9.60
N GLU A 464 -1.04 18.38 -10.73
CA GLU A 464 -1.65 17.87 -11.98
C GLU A 464 -0.92 16.62 -12.51
N GLU A 465 0.42 16.61 -12.49
CA GLU A 465 1.20 15.42 -12.86
C GLU A 465 0.93 14.25 -11.90
N MET A 466 0.92 14.52 -10.58
CA MET A 466 0.69 13.48 -9.58
C MET A 466 -0.70 12.86 -9.68
N ILE A 467 -1.76 13.65 -9.88
CA ILE A 467 -3.11 13.09 -10.04
C ILE A 467 -3.21 12.25 -11.32
N SER A 468 -2.53 12.64 -12.39
CA SER A 468 -2.45 11.84 -13.63
C SER A 468 -1.75 10.49 -13.39
N GLU A 469 -0.64 10.48 -12.65
CA GLU A 469 0.06 9.24 -12.30
C GLU A 469 -0.80 8.31 -11.41
N ILE A 470 -1.59 8.88 -10.49
CA ILE A 470 -2.49 8.13 -9.62
C ILE A 470 -3.67 7.56 -10.39
N ARG A 471 -4.27 8.34 -11.31
CA ARG A 471 -5.33 7.88 -12.20
C ARG A 471 -4.87 6.71 -13.06
N ALA A 472 -3.69 6.82 -13.68
CA ALA A 472 -3.11 5.73 -14.46
C ALA A 472 -2.87 4.47 -13.61
N ALA A 473 -2.38 4.62 -12.37
CA ALA A 473 -2.20 3.49 -11.46
C ALA A 473 -3.53 2.83 -11.03
N PHE A 474 -4.58 3.62 -10.87
CA PHE A 474 -5.93 3.13 -10.61
C PHE A 474 -6.47 2.33 -11.79
N GLU A 475 -6.37 2.86 -13.02
CA GLU A 475 -6.83 2.17 -14.24
C GLU A 475 -6.10 0.85 -14.49
N LEU A 476 -4.78 0.82 -14.28
CA LEU A 476 -3.99 -0.42 -14.35
C LEU A 476 -4.42 -1.44 -13.28
N SER A 477 -4.88 -0.96 -12.12
CA SER A 477 -5.40 -1.82 -11.06
C SER A 477 -6.75 -2.43 -11.44
N LEU A 478 -7.59 -1.74 -12.23
CA LEU A 478 -8.88 -2.26 -12.71
C LEU A 478 -8.70 -3.54 -13.55
N ASP A 479 -7.65 -3.64 -14.37
CA ASP A 479 -7.36 -4.84 -15.18
C ASP A 479 -7.10 -6.09 -14.36
N GLN A 480 -6.68 -5.92 -13.11
CA GLN A 480 -6.33 -7.01 -12.19
C GLN A 480 -7.53 -7.45 -11.34
N LEU A 481 -8.66 -6.75 -11.41
CA LEU A 481 -9.86 -7.07 -10.63
C LEU A 481 -10.62 -8.25 -11.25
N ASP A 482 -10.43 -9.43 -10.67
CA ASP A 482 -11.04 -10.71 -11.10
C ASP A 482 -12.56 -10.80 -10.89
N TRP A 483 -13.10 -9.94 -10.02
CA TRP A 483 -14.48 -9.99 -9.58
C TRP A 483 -15.44 -9.12 -10.38
N MET A 484 -14.88 -8.18 -11.13
CA MET A 484 -15.62 -7.31 -12.02
C MET A 484 -15.63 -7.95 -13.41
N ASP A 485 -16.74 -7.89 -14.13
CA ASP A 485 -16.76 -8.34 -15.53
C ASP A 485 -16.05 -7.32 -16.45
N GLU A 486 -15.64 -7.77 -17.64
CA GLU A 486 -14.88 -6.94 -18.59
C GLU A 486 -15.62 -5.66 -19.00
N LYS A 487 -16.94 -5.73 -19.18
CA LYS A 487 -17.73 -4.57 -19.58
C LYS A 487 -17.79 -3.53 -18.46
N THR A 488 -17.97 -3.98 -17.21
CA THR A 488 -17.95 -3.09 -16.06
C THR A 488 -16.55 -2.51 -15.82
N ARG A 489 -15.47 -3.28 -16.01
CA ARG A 489 -14.08 -2.77 -15.97
C ARG A 489 -13.84 -1.66 -17.00
N GLN A 490 -14.26 -1.88 -18.24
CA GLN A 490 -14.11 -0.89 -19.31
C GLN A 490 -14.90 0.38 -19.02
N ALA A 491 -16.15 0.26 -18.53
CA ALA A 491 -16.94 1.41 -18.13
C ALA A 491 -16.33 2.16 -16.93
N ALA A 492 -15.73 1.45 -15.98
CA ALA A 492 -15.03 2.06 -14.85
C ALA A 492 -13.79 2.84 -15.29
N LYS A 493 -13.04 2.33 -16.27
CA LYS A 493 -11.93 3.07 -16.92
C LYS A 493 -12.44 4.33 -17.60
N GLU A 494 -13.48 4.22 -18.44
CA GLU A 494 -14.07 5.40 -19.10
C GLU A 494 -14.56 6.46 -18.11
N LYS A 495 -15.07 6.04 -16.95
CA LYS A 495 -15.44 6.97 -15.88
C LYS A 495 -14.22 7.62 -15.24
N ALA A 496 -13.20 6.83 -14.91
CA ALA A 496 -11.95 7.33 -14.34
C ALA A 496 -11.26 8.33 -15.28
N ASP A 497 -11.22 8.04 -16.58
CA ASP A 497 -10.74 8.93 -17.64
C ASP A 497 -11.51 10.27 -17.67
N ALA A 498 -12.82 10.21 -17.47
CA ALA A 498 -13.70 11.38 -17.54
C ALA A 498 -13.71 12.26 -16.26
N ILE A 499 -13.03 11.84 -15.19
CA ILE A 499 -12.95 12.64 -13.95
C ILE A 499 -12.29 13.98 -14.24
N TYR A 500 -12.93 15.08 -13.85
CA TYR A 500 -12.40 16.43 -13.99
C TYR A 500 -11.68 16.85 -12.70
N ASP A 501 -10.39 17.16 -12.78
CA ASP A 501 -9.59 17.62 -11.65
C ASP A 501 -9.52 19.15 -11.57
N MET A 502 -9.70 19.67 -10.36
CA MET A 502 -9.62 21.10 -10.04
C MET A 502 -8.61 21.31 -8.91
N ILE A 503 -7.53 22.03 -9.19
CA ILE A 503 -6.34 22.10 -8.33
C ILE A 503 -6.04 23.54 -7.93
N GLY A 504 -5.87 23.76 -6.63
CA GLY A 504 -5.52 25.03 -6.00
C GLY A 504 -6.72 25.95 -5.83
N PHE A 505 -7.21 26.51 -6.94
CA PHE A 505 -8.26 27.53 -6.92
C PHE A 505 -8.96 27.64 -8.29
N PRO A 506 -10.21 28.14 -8.34
CA PRO A 506 -10.88 28.45 -9.59
C PRO A 506 -10.32 29.73 -10.21
N ASP A 507 -10.09 29.74 -11.53
CA ASP A 507 -9.36 30.83 -12.20
C ASP A 507 -10.01 32.21 -12.06
N PHE A 508 -11.36 32.28 -11.96
CA PHE A 508 -12.11 33.53 -11.86
C PHE A 508 -11.71 34.39 -10.64
N ILE A 509 -11.19 33.80 -9.55
CA ILE A 509 -10.85 34.58 -8.35
C ILE A 509 -9.63 35.48 -8.57
N LEU A 510 -8.81 35.19 -9.60
CA LEU A 510 -7.65 36.03 -9.95
C LEU A 510 -7.99 37.12 -10.96
N ASP A 511 -9.19 37.09 -11.55
CA ASP A 511 -9.73 38.19 -12.34
C ASP A 511 -10.60 39.09 -11.45
N ASN A 512 -10.15 40.33 -11.23
CA ASN A 512 -10.85 41.25 -10.33
C ASN A 512 -12.28 41.54 -10.80
N LYS A 513 -12.56 41.54 -12.11
CA LYS A 513 -13.89 41.84 -12.62
C LYS A 513 -14.82 40.67 -12.36
N GLU A 514 -14.41 39.45 -12.70
CA GLU A 514 -15.23 38.26 -12.45
C GLU A 514 -15.48 38.03 -10.96
N LEU A 515 -14.46 38.26 -10.13
CA LEU A 515 -14.61 38.20 -8.68
C LEU A 515 -15.58 39.27 -8.14
N ASP A 516 -15.49 40.50 -8.63
CA ASP A 516 -16.41 41.58 -8.23
C ASP A 516 -17.85 41.30 -8.67
N ASP A 517 -18.04 40.75 -9.88
CA ASP A 517 -19.35 40.36 -10.42
C ASP A 517 -20.02 39.27 -9.56
N VAL A 518 -19.25 38.33 -8.98
CA VAL A 518 -19.78 37.29 -8.07
C VAL A 518 -20.40 37.89 -6.81
N TYR A 519 -19.82 38.98 -6.28
CA TYR A 519 -20.29 39.63 -5.05
C TYR A 519 -21.06 40.93 -5.32
N ASP A 520 -21.56 41.11 -6.54
CA ASP A 520 -22.41 42.24 -6.88
C ASP A 520 -23.75 42.16 -6.12
N GLY A 521 -24.24 43.30 -5.65
CA GLY A 521 -25.44 43.38 -4.81
C GLY A 521 -25.29 42.88 -3.37
N TYR A 522 -24.12 42.38 -2.94
CA TYR A 522 -23.84 42.14 -1.52
C TYR A 522 -23.29 43.39 -0.84
N GLU A 523 -24.10 44.01 0.03
CA GLU A 523 -23.73 45.22 0.76
C GLU A 523 -23.11 44.93 2.13
N VAL A 524 -21.93 45.49 2.38
CA VAL A 524 -21.15 45.31 3.60
C VAL A 524 -20.83 46.65 4.24
N SER A 525 -21.21 46.80 5.51
CA SER A 525 -20.90 47.94 6.35
C SER A 525 -19.86 47.58 7.41
N GLU A 526 -18.85 48.43 7.61
CA GLU A 526 -17.87 48.20 8.67
C GLU A 526 -18.43 48.37 10.10
N ASP A 527 -19.63 48.95 10.24
CA ASP A 527 -20.21 49.30 11.56
C ASP A 527 -21.40 48.42 11.97
N SER A 528 -21.74 47.38 11.20
CA SER A 528 -22.97 46.58 11.44
C SER A 528 -22.78 45.10 11.13
N PHE A 529 -22.06 44.37 12.00
CA PHE A 529 -21.78 42.94 11.82
C PHE A 529 -23.06 42.09 11.69
N PHE A 530 -24.02 42.24 12.60
CA PHE A 530 -25.31 41.53 12.55
C PHE A 530 -26.06 41.78 11.22
N GLN A 531 -26.11 43.04 10.77
CA GLN A 531 -26.77 43.37 9.50
C GLN A 531 -26.03 42.80 8.29
N ASN A 532 -24.69 42.77 8.32
CA ASN A 532 -23.90 42.16 7.25
C ASN A 532 -24.21 40.66 7.09
N MET A 533 -24.43 39.96 8.20
CA MET A 533 -24.86 38.55 8.20
C MET A 533 -26.25 38.38 7.56
N LEU A 534 -27.22 39.22 7.93
CA LEU A 534 -28.57 39.19 7.33
C LEU A 534 -28.54 39.51 5.84
N ASN A 535 -27.75 40.52 5.45
CA ASN A 535 -27.53 40.88 4.04
C ASN A 535 -26.94 39.70 3.26
N PHE A 536 -26.01 38.96 3.86
CA PHE A 536 -25.40 37.79 3.25
C PHE A 536 -26.43 36.67 3.06
N TYR A 537 -27.28 36.37 4.04
CA TYR A 537 -28.31 35.34 3.88
C TYR A 537 -29.26 35.65 2.72
N ASN A 538 -29.75 36.88 2.63
CA ASN A 538 -30.58 37.32 1.52
C ASN A 538 -29.85 37.26 0.17
N PHE A 539 -28.59 37.71 0.12
CA PHE A 539 -27.75 37.60 -1.07
C PHE A 539 -27.55 36.13 -1.49
N SER A 540 -27.22 35.24 -0.55
CA SER A 540 -27.02 33.81 -0.81
C SER A 540 -28.29 33.12 -1.31
N ALA A 541 -29.47 33.52 -0.83
CA ALA A 541 -30.75 33.01 -1.31
C ALA A 541 -30.98 33.37 -2.78
N LYS A 542 -30.68 34.63 -3.16
CA LYS A 542 -30.79 35.08 -4.56
C LYS A 542 -29.80 34.38 -5.48
N VAL A 543 -28.55 34.20 -5.05
CA VAL A 543 -27.53 33.47 -5.82
C VAL A 543 -27.97 32.03 -6.07
N MET A 544 -28.52 31.37 -5.04
CA MET A 544 -29.06 30.01 -5.14
C MET A 544 -30.25 29.95 -6.11
N ALA A 545 -31.21 30.86 -6.00
CA ALA A 545 -32.36 30.94 -6.89
C ALA A 545 -31.94 31.14 -8.36
N ASP A 546 -30.99 32.05 -8.63
CA ASP A 546 -30.47 32.36 -9.96
C ASP A 546 -29.85 31.14 -10.69
N GLN A 547 -29.46 30.08 -9.97
CA GLN A 547 -28.95 28.85 -10.58
C GLN A 547 -30.04 27.99 -11.23
N LEU A 548 -31.32 28.09 -10.82
CA LEU A 548 -32.33 27.08 -11.17
C LEU A 548 -32.53 26.92 -12.69
N ARG A 549 -32.45 28.02 -13.43
CA ARG A 549 -32.61 28.03 -14.89
C ARG A 549 -31.28 28.04 -15.66
N LYS A 550 -30.16 27.96 -14.95
CA LYS A 550 -28.81 27.90 -15.53
C LYS A 550 -28.32 26.46 -15.53
N PRO A 551 -27.53 26.05 -16.54
CA PRO A 551 -26.83 24.77 -16.47
C PRO A 551 -25.81 24.80 -15.32
N PRO A 552 -25.61 23.69 -14.58
CA PRO A 552 -24.56 23.60 -13.58
C PRO A 552 -23.19 23.92 -14.18
N ASN A 553 -22.44 24.82 -13.54
CA ASN A 553 -21.10 25.17 -13.98
C ASN A 553 -20.06 24.21 -13.37
N ARG A 554 -19.23 23.58 -14.21
CA ARG A 554 -18.18 22.66 -13.74
C ARG A 554 -17.11 23.36 -12.91
N ASP A 555 -16.87 24.64 -13.16
CA ASP A 555 -15.85 25.46 -12.46
C ASP A 555 -16.36 26.10 -11.15
N GLN A 556 -17.60 25.82 -10.74
CA GLN A 556 -18.10 26.20 -9.42
C GLN A 556 -17.61 25.22 -8.35
N TRP A 557 -16.93 25.75 -7.34
CA TRP A 557 -16.39 24.98 -6.23
C TRP A 557 -17.34 25.02 -5.03
N SER A 558 -17.33 23.94 -4.24
CA SER A 558 -18.07 23.84 -2.96
C SER A 558 -17.18 24.11 -1.75
N MET A 559 -15.87 24.29 -1.96
CA MET A 559 -14.88 24.67 -0.94
C MET A 559 -14.06 25.86 -1.42
N THR A 560 -13.59 26.66 -0.46
CA THR A 560 -12.78 27.86 -0.73
C THR A 560 -11.30 27.49 -0.85
N PRO A 561 -10.47 28.25 -1.60
CA PRO A 561 -9.07 27.90 -1.85
C PRO A 561 -8.20 27.67 -0.60
N GLN A 562 -8.47 28.37 0.50
CA GLN A 562 -7.77 28.32 1.78
C GLN A 562 -8.16 27.10 2.64
N THR A 563 -9.21 26.38 2.24
CA THR A 563 -9.71 25.19 2.95
C THR A 563 -8.64 24.10 2.99
N VAL A 564 -8.46 23.48 4.16
CA VAL A 564 -7.55 22.33 4.33
C VAL A 564 -8.37 21.06 4.26
N ASN A 565 -8.81 20.71 3.06
CA ASN A 565 -9.60 19.51 2.78
C ASN A 565 -9.51 19.15 1.29
N ALA A 566 -10.20 18.11 0.84
CA ALA A 566 -10.46 17.77 -0.56
C ALA A 566 -11.89 17.20 -0.69
N TYR A 567 -12.41 17.08 -1.91
CA TYR A 567 -13.70 16.40 -2.14
C TYR A 567 -13.89 15.88 -3.57
N TYR A 568 -14.75 14.89 -3.70
CA TYR A 568 -15.37 14.43 -4.95
C TYR A 568 -16.84 14.85 -5.02
N LEU A 569 -17.28 15.31 -6.19
CA LEU A 569 -18.69 15.64 -6.44
C LEU A 569 -19.27 14.73 -7.54
N PRO A 570 -20.20 13.81 -7.20
CA PRO A 570 -20.71 12.82 -8.16
C PRO A 570 -21.34 13.42 -9.41
N THR A 571 -22.15 14.46 -9.29
CA THR A 571 -22.87 15.09 -10.41
C THR A 571 -21.98 15.81 -11.40
N LYS A 572 -20.74 16.18 -11.01
CA LYS A 572 -19.76 16.77 -11.92
C LYS A 572 -18.70 15.78 -12.39
N ASN A 573 -18.73 14.56 -11.85
CA ASN A 573 -17.64 13.58 -11.91
C ASN A 573 -16.28 14.29 -11.72
N GLY A 574 -16.15 15.05 -10.63
CA GLY A 574 -15.04 15.99 -10.44
C GLY A 574 -14.43 15.91 -9.05
N ILE A 575 -13.09 15.99 -9.00
CA ILE A 575 -12.28 15.98 -7.77
C ILE A 575 -11.62 17.33 -7.57
N VAL A 576 -11.57 17.82 -6.34
CA VAL A 576 -11.12 19.18 -6.02
C VAL A 576 -10.12 19.19 -4.88
N PHE A 577 -9.00 19.86 -5.10
CA PHE A 577 -7.90 20.01 -4.14
C PHE A 577 -7.58 21.49 -3.91
N PRO A 578 -8.21 22.16 -2.94
CA PRO A 578 -7.89 23.53 -2.55
C PRO A 578 -6.40 23.79 -2.27
N ALA A 579 -5.93 25.01 -2.52
CA ALA A 579 -4.56 25.42 -2.24
C ALA A 579 -4.15 25.19 -0.78
N GLY A 580 -5.11 25.29 0.15
CA GLY A 580 -4.92 25.09 1.58
C GLY A 580 -4.47 23.67 1.98
N ILE A 581 -4.77 22.62 1.20
CA ILE A 581 -4.26 21.26 1.47
C ILE A 581 -2.92 20.96 0.78
N LEU A 582 -2.55 21.74 -0.25
CA LEU A 582 -1.33 21.57 -1.05
C LEU A 582 -0.07 22.14 -0.34
N GLN A 583 0.12 21.73 0.91
CA GLN A 583 1.24 22.12 1.76
C GLN A 583 1.65 21.01 2.74
N ALA A 584 2.77 21.18 3.43
CA ALA A 584 3.31 20.14 4.30
C ALA A 584 2.38 19.87 5.50
N PRO A 585 2.20 18.59 5.90
CA PRO A 585 2.95 17.41 5.46
C PRO A 585 2.33 16.67 4.26
N PHE A 586 1.19 17.10 3.73
CA PHE A 586 0.55 16.45 2.56
C PHE A 586 1.43 16.56 1.32
N TYR A 587 1.90 17.78 1.04
CA TYR A 587 2.69 18.09 -0.14
C TYR A 587 3.81 19.08 0.17
N ALA A 588 5.01 18.79 -0.32
CA ALA A 588 6.01 19.83 -0.54
C ALA A 588 6.89 19.47 -1.73
N ARG A 589 7.19 20.46 -2.57
CA ARG A 589 8.01 20.31 -3.78
C ARG A 589 9.37 19.67 -3.52
N ASN A 590 9.99 19.98 -2.37
CA ASN A 590 11.33 19.57 -2.00
C ASN A 590 11.38 18.36 -1.04
N HIS A 591 10.23 17.76 -0.72
CA HIS A 591 10.17 16.52 0.05
C HIS A 591 10.38 15.29 -0.86
N PRO A 592 10.86 14.16 -0.31
CA PRO A 592 10.87 12.88 -1.02
C PRO A 592 9.49 12.54 -1.60
N LYS A 593 9.46 11.96 -2.80
CA LYS A 593 8.22 11.52 -3.45
C LYS A 593 7.49 10.46 -2.63
N ALA A 594 8.21 9.61 -1.90
CA ALA A 594 7.60 8.71 -0.91
C ALA A 594 6.61 9.44 0.03
N LEU A 595 6.98 10.62 0.55
CA LEU A 595 6.10 11.40 1.44
C LEU A 595 4.98 12.10 0.68
N ASN A 596 5.25 12.66 -0.50
CA ASN A 596 4.20 13.30 -1.30
C ASN A 596 3.15 12.28 -1.76
N PHE A 597 3.56 11.10 -2.22
CA PHE A 597 2.62 10.03 -2.56
C PHE A 597 1.91 9.45 -1.33
N GLY A 598 2.59 9.32 -0.19
CA GLY A 598 1.99 8.88 1.07
C GLY A 598 1.06 9.91 1.71
N GLY A 599 1.23 11.20 1.41
CA GLY A 599 0.41 12.31 1.87
C GLY A 599 -0.64 12.70 0.84
N ILE A 600 -0.37 13.72 0.04
CA ILE A 600 -1.32 14.24 -0.96
C ILE A 600 -1.70 13.19 -2.01
N GLY A 601 -0.80 12.25 -2.34
CA GLY A 601 -1.12 11.18 -3.28
C GLY A 601 -2.21 10.23 -2.77
N VAL A 602 -2.21 9.92 -1.46
CA VAL A 602 -3.30 9.14 -0.86
C VAL A 602 -4.61 9.92 -0.87
N VAL A 603 -4.58 11.23 -0.57
CA VAL A 603 -5.76 12.10 -0.67
C VAL A 603 -6.29 12.15 -2.11
N MET A 604 -5.41 12.29 -3.09
CA MET A 604 -5.77 12.24 -4.52
C MET A 604 -6.40 10.91 -4.93
N GLY A 605 -5.84 9.79 -4.46
CA GLY A 605 -6.41 8.47 -4.68
C GLY A 605 -7.74 8.25 -3.95
N HIS A 606 -7.91 8.87 -2.78
CA HIS A 606 -9.13 8.81 -1.98
C HIS A 606 -10.29 9.49 -2.72
N GLU A 607 -10.10 10.73 -3.18
CA GLU A 607 -11.11 11.44 -3.98
C GLU A 607 -11.42 10.73 -5.30
N LEU A 608 -10.42 10.13 -5.96
CA LEU A 608 -10.65 9.32 -7.15
C LEU A 608 -11.50 8.09 -6.82
N THR A 609 -11.25 7.44 -5.68
CA THR A 609 -11.97 6.24 -5.26
C THR A 609 -13.42 6.54 -4.88
N HIS A 610 -13.75 7.74 -4.40
CA HIS A 610 -15.14 8.16 -4.19
C HIS A 610 -15.98 8.07 -5.46
N ALA A 611 -15.39 8.18 -6.66
CA ALA A 611 -16.13 7.93 -7.90
C ALA A 611 -16.62 6.47 -8.05
N PHE A 612 -16.17 5.55 -7.20
CA PHE A 612 -16.44 4.11 -7.27
C PHE A 612 -16.80 3.49 -5.92
N ASP A 613 -17.06 4.30 -4.89
CA ASP A 613 -17.54 3.83 -3.58
C ASP A 613 -19.01 3.38 -3.64
N ASP A 614 -19.65 3.16 -2.49
CA ASP A 614 -21.04 2.69 -2.44
C ASP A 614 -22.07 3.64 -3.06
N GLN A 615 -21.80 4.96 -3.07
CA GLN A 615 -22.64 6.02 -3.64
C GLN A 615 -22.15 6.47 -5.01
N GLY A 616 -20.87 6.83 -5.14
CA GLY A 616 -20.32 7.37 -6.37
C GLY A 616 -20.38 6.40 -7.54
N ARG A 617 -20.35 5.07 -7.30
CA ARG A 617 -20.57 4.07 -8.36
C ARG A 617 -21.94 4.17 -9.01
N GLU A 618 -22.94 4.79 -8.38
CA GLU A 618 -24.30 4.89 -8.91
C GLU A 618 -24.41 5.96 -10.01
N TYR A 619 -23.42 6.85 -10.07
CA TYR A 619 -23.30 7.90 -11.06
C TYR A 619 -22.40 7.43 -12.21
N ASP A 620 -22.80 7.69 -13.44
CA ASP A 620 -21.99 7.42 -14.63
C ASP A 620 -20.84 8.44 -14.81
N LYS A 621 -20.16 8.38 -15.95
CA LYS A 621 -19.05 9.27 -16.29
C LYS A 621 -19.45 10.73 -16.57
N GLU A 622 -20.73 10.95 -16.88
CA GLU A 622 -21.33 12.28 -17.07
C GLU A 622 -21.93 12.83 -15.77
N GLY A 623 -21.89 12.07 -14.67
CA GLY A 623 -22.45 12.45 -13.38
C GLY A 623 -23.96 12.22 -13.25
N ASN A 624 -24.55 11.34 -14.06
CA ASN A 624 -25.96 10.96 -13.95
C ASN A 624 -26.13 9.66 -13.15
N LEU A 625 -27.04 9.70 -12.18
CA LEU A 625 -27.52 8.58 -11.39
C LEU A 625 -28.32 7.61 -12.28
N ARG A 626 -27.66 6.54 -12.73
CA ARG A 626 -28.28 5.48 -13.53
C ARG A 626 -27.49 4.17 -13.41
N PRO A 627 -28.12 3.00 -13.55
CA PRO A 627 -27.39 1.74 -13.57
C PRO A 627 -26.45 1.62 -14.78
N TRP A 628 -25.14 1.49 -14.53
CA TRP A 628 -24.14 1.24 -15.58
C TRP A 628 -23.25 0.01 -15.32
N TRP A 629 -23.42 -0.66 -14.17
CA TRP A 629 -22.76 -1.93 -13.82
C TRP A 629 -23.64 -3.11 -14.20
N GLN A 630 -23.02 -4.26 -14.51
CA GLN A 630 -23.78 -5.52 -14.54
C GLN A 630 -24.13 -5.97 -13.11
N ASN A 631 -25.29 -6.60 -12.95
CA ASN A 631 -25.76 -7.12 -11.66
C ASN A 631 -24.74 -8.05 -10.99
N SER A 632 -24.01 -8.86 -11.76
CA SER A 632 -22.95 -9.74 -11.24
C SER A 632 -21.82 -8.97 -10.56
N SER A 633 -21.34 -7.90 -11.19
CA SER A 633 -20.31 -7.01 -10.64
C SER A 633 -20.84 -6.23 -9.42
N LEU A 634 -22.10 -5.80 -9.45
CA LEU A 634 -22.74 -5.11 -8.32
C LEU A 634 -22.84 -6.01 -7.09
N GLU A 635 -23.31 -7.25 -7.24
CA GLU A 635 -23.39 -8.21 -6.12
C GLU A 635 -21.99 -8.61 -5.62
N ALA A 636 -21.03 -8.75 -6.53
CA ALA A 636 -19.63 -8.98 -6.18
C ALA A 636 -19.01 -7.81 -5.39
N PHE A 637 -19.39 -6.57 -5.70
CA PHE A 637 -18.98 -5.38 -4.95
C PHE A 637 -19.59 -5.36 -3.56
N LYS A 638 -20.91 -5.53 -3.44
CA LYS A 638 -21.61 -5.56 -2.14
C LYS A 638 -21.05 -6.61 -1.19
N ASN A 639 -20.71 -7.79 -1.69
CA ASN A 639 -20.11 -8.85 -0.87
C ASN A 639 -18.71 -8.45 -0.35
N ARG A 640 -17.95 -7.65 -1.11
CA ARG A 640 -16.62 -7.17 -0.70
C ARG A 640 -16.72 -6.03 0.31
N THR A 641 -17.61 -5.06 0.06
CA THR A 641 -17.82 -3.93 0.97
C THR A 641 -18.44 -4.38 2.31
N ALA A 642 -19.15 -5.51 2.34
CA ALA A 642 -19.57 -6.16 3.58
C ALA A 642 -18.38 -6.53 4.49
N CYS A 643 -17.23 -6.92 3.93
CA CYS A 643 -16.02 -7.18 4.73
C CYS A 643 -15.56 -5.93 5.46
N MET A 644 -15.50 -4.78 4.78
CA MET A 644 -15.11 -3.51 5.40
C MET A 644 -16.13 -3.05 6.45
N THR A 645 -17.42 -3.22 6.17
CA THR A 645 -18.49 -2.94 7.14
C THR A 645 -18.27 -3.75 8.43
N GLU A 646 -17.97 -5.04 8.31
CA GLU A 646 -17.70 -5.91 9.46
C GLU A 646 -16.38 -5.56 10.16
N GLN A 647 -15.32 -5.31 9.39
CA GLN A 647 -14.00 -4.94 9.90
C GLN A 647 -14.09 -3.68 10.78
N TYR A 648 -14.64 -2.60 10.23
CA TYR A 648 -14.71 -1.33 10.94
C TYR A 648 -15.76 -1.36 12.05
N GLY A 649 -16.84 -2.13 11.90
CA GLY A 649 -17.84 -2.36 12.95
C GLY A 649 -17.32 -3.06 14.23
N ARG A 650 -16.11 -3.63 14.18
CA ARG A 650 -15.44 -4.26 15.34
C ARG A 650 -14.54 -3.30 16.12
N TYR A 651 -14.18 -2.16 15.53
CA TYR A 651 -13.33 -1.17 16.19
C TYR A 651 -14.09 -0.41 17.27
N THR A 652 -13.38 -0.01 18.33
CA THR A 652 -13.97 0.68 19.48
C THR A 652 -13.16 1.90 19.90
N VAL A 653 -13.83 3.01 20.22
CA VAL A 653 -13.23 4.18 20.86
C VAL A 653 -13.97 4.41 22.17
N HIS A 654 -13.23 4.44 23.29
CA HIS A 654 -13.82 4.57 24.64
C HIS A 654 -14.98 3.58 24.90
N SER A 655 -14.84 2.33 24.44
CA SER A 655 -15.84 1.26 24.54
C SER A 655 -17.10 1.41 23.68
N GLU A 656 -17.15 2.42 22.81
CA GLU A 656 -18.21 2.60 21.81
C GLU A 656 -17.75 2.08 20.45
N LYS A 657 -18.63 1.41 19.71
CA LYS A 657 -18.30 0.82 18.40
C LYS A 657 -18.35 1.86 17.28
N VAL A 658 -17.42 1.76 16.34
CA VAL A 658 -17.50 2.49 15.07
C VAL A 658 -18.65 1.92 14.22
N ASN A 659 -19.46 2.79 13.60
CA ASN A 659 -20.51 2.36 12.70
C ASN A 659 -19.93 2.06 11.31
N GLY A 660 -19.62 0.79 11.04
CA GLY A 660 -19.03 0.34 9.77
C GLY A 660 -19.92 0.55 8.54
N ARG A 661 -21.24 0.74 8.70
CA ARG A 661 -22.15 1.07 7.59
C ARG A 661 -22.14 2.55 7.26
N GLN A 662 -22.18 3.40 8.28
CA GLN A 662 -22.09 4.85 8.12
C GLN A 662 -20.75 5.27 7.49
N THR A 663 -19.67 4.60 7.90
CA THR A 663 -18.31 4.93 7.48
C THR A 663 -17.85 4.26 6.17
N LEU A 664 -18.75 3.53 5.52
CA LEU A 664 -18.36 2.61 4.45
C LEU A 664 -17.72 3.30 3.24
N GLY A 665 -18.30 4.39 2.74
CA GLY A 665 -17.76 5.12 1.58
C GLY A 665 -16.33 5.63 1.83
N GLU A 666 -16.14 6.29 2.97
CA GLU A 666 -14.83 6.79 3.41
C GLU A 666 -13.80 5.68 3.61
N ASN A 667 -14.22 4.55 4.17
CA ASN A 667 -13.34 3.40 4.35
C ASN A 667 -12.94 2.78 3.00
N ILE A 668 -13.86 2.70 2.03
CA ILE A 668 -13.56 2.25 0.66
C ILE A 668 -12.56 3.22 0.03
N ALA A 669 -12.79 4.53 0.17
CA ALA A 669 -11.94 5.56 -0.39
C ALA A 669 -10.54 5.58 0.21
N ASP A 670 -10.39 5.38 1.53
CA ASP A 670 -9.07 5.24 2.18
C ASP A 670 -8.28 4.04 1.65
N ASN A 671 -8.94 2.88 1.54
CA ASN A 671 -8.30 1.65 1.09
C ASN A 671 -7.91 1.71 -0.39
N GLY A 672 -8.82 2.19 -1.25
CA GLY A 672 -8.55 2.39 -2.67
C GLY A 672 -7.50 3.47 -2.92
N GLY A 673 -7.58 4.58 -2.19
CA GLY A 673 -6.66 5.70 -2.31
C GLY A 673 -5.23 5.37 -1.92
N LEU A 674 -5.03 4.68 -0.79
CA LEU A 674 -3.70 4.21 -0.38
C LEU A 674 -3.09 3.28 -1.44
N LYS A 675 -3.89 2.33 -1.95
CA LYS A 675 -3.44 1.36 -2.96
C LYS A 675 -3.07 2.04 -4.28
N ALA A 676 -3.91 2.94 -4.78
CA ALA A 676 -3.66 3.70 -6.00
C ALA A 676 -2.39 4.55 -5.88
N ALA A 677 -2.25 5.30 -4.77
CA ALA A 677 -1.08 6.12 -4.50
C ALA A 677 0.21 5.29 -4.39
N TYR A 678 0.16 4.11 -3.75
CA TYR A 678 1.33 3.25 -3.63
C TYR A 678 1.74 2.63 -4.98
N ASN A 679 0.76 2.22 -5.80
CA ASN A 679 1.04 1.73 -7.15
C ASN A 679 1.59 2.83 -8.07
N ALA A 680 1.11 4.08 -7.91
CA ALA A 680 1.66 5.24 -8.59
C ALA A 680 3.11 5.50 -8.16
N TYR A 681 3.40 5.43 -6.86
CA TYR A 681 4.77 5.55 -6.34
C TYR A 681 5.70 4.46 -6.89
N LYS A 682 5.27 3.20 -6.93
CA LYS A 682 6.04 2.10 -7.54
C LYS A 682 6.32 2.38 -9.02
N SER A 683 5.34 2.88 -9.77
CA SER A 683 5.51 3.24 -11.18
C SER A 683 6.47 4.41 -11.36
N TRP A 684 6.40 5.41 -10.47
CA TRP A 684 7.33 6.53 -10.43
C TRP A 684 8.78 6.07 -10.17
N LEU A 685 8.98 5.14 -9.24
CA LEU A 685 10.30 4.54 -8.97
C LEU A 685 10.84 3.75 -10.17
N GLN A 686 9.99 3.01 -10.88
CA GLN A 686 10.40 2.29 -12.09
C GLN A 686 10.90 3.25 -13.20
N LYS A 687 10.28 4.42 -13.31
CA LYS A 687 10.63 5.45 -14.30
C LYS A 687 11.87 6.27 -13.89
N ASN A 688 11.99 6.62 -12.62
CA ASN A 688 12.97 7.61 -12.13
C ASN A 688 14.12 7.01 -11.31
N GLY A 689 14.02 5.74 -10.90
CA GLY A 689 14.95 5.08 -9.99
C GLY A 689 14.67 5.38 -8.52
N GLU A 690 15.44 4.72 -7.65
CA GLU A 690 15.34 4.87 -6.19
C GLU A 690 15.71 6.28 -5.72
N GLU A 691 14.91 6.82 -4.80
CA GLU A 691 15.22 8.09 -4.13
C GLU A 691 16.29 7.92 -3.06
N LYS A 692 17.00 9.02 -2.76
CA LYS A 692 17.90 9.05 -1.60
C LYS A 692 17.11 8.91 -0.31
N ARG A 693 17.59 8.11 0.63
CA ARG A 693 16.93 7.91 1.92
C ARG A 693 17.05 9.15 2.81
N LEU A 694 16.05 9.39 3.65
CA LEU A 694 16.14 10.39 4.69
C LEU A 694 17.18 9.98 5.77
N PRO A 695 17.92 10.95 6.34
CA PRO A 695 18.91 10.69 7.37
C PRO A 695 18.25 10.28 8.70
N ALA A 696 18.99 9.57 9.55
CA ALA A 696 18.66 9.26 10.95
C ALA A 696 17.39 8.43 11.24
N LEU A 697 16.49 8.20 10.28
CA LEU A 697 15.24 7.45 10.51
C LEU A 697 15.42 5.93 10.55
N GLY A 698 16.41 5.39 9.83
CA GLY A 698 16.56 3.94 9.68
C GLY A 698 15.49 3.27 8.79
N LEU A 699 14.64 4.07 8.14
CA LEU A 699 13.54 3.61 7.28
C LEU A 699 13.92 3.61 5.80
N THR A 700 13.36 2.67 5.05
CA THR A 700 13.36 2.70 3.57
C THR A 700 12.34 3.72 3.05
N ASN A 701 12.44 4.13 1.78
CA ASN A 701 11.43 5.03 1.21
C ASN A 701 10.04 4.37 1.10
N HIS A 702 9.97 3.05 0.91
CA HIS A 702 8.71 2.30 0.96
C HIS A 702 8.06 2.35 2.35
N GLN A 703 8.84 2.16 3.42
CA GLN A 703 8.33 2.33 4.79
C GLN A 703 7.95 3.78 5.07
N LEU A 704 8.74 4.73 4.55
CA LEU A 704 8.50 6.17 4.69
C LEU A 704 7.17 6.60 4.06
N PHE A 705 6.75 5.99 2.95
CA PHE A 705 5.42 6.21 2.36
C PHE A 705 4.31 5.92 3.38
N PHE A 706 4.34 4.76 4.03
CA PHE A 706 3.31 4.37 5.01
C PHE A 706 3.36 5.21 6.29
N VAL A 707 4.56 5.59 6.75
CA VAL A 707 4.72 6.53 7.86
C VAL A 707 4.17 7.91 7.50
N GLY A 708 4.44 8.41 6.29
CA GLY A 708 3.88 9.66 5.78
C GLY A 708 2.36 9.65 5.76
N PHE A 709 1.76 8.57 5.26
CA PHE A 709 0.32 8.33 5.31
C PHE A 709 -0.22 8.37 6.74
N ALA A 710 0.37 7.61 7.66
CA ALA A 710 -0.10 7.57 9.04
C ALA A 710 0.01 8.93 9.74
N GLN A 711 1.07 9.69 9.46
CA GLN A 711 1.33 10.97 10.13
C GLN A 711 0.41 12.12 9.69
N VAL A 712 -0.20 12.03 8.51
CA VAL A 712 -1.30 12.92 8.11
C VAL A 712 -2.47 12.83 9.10
N TRP A 713 -2.72 11.63 9.64
CA TRP A 713 -3.84 11.34 10.53
C TRP A 713 -3.51 11.48 12.02
N CYS A 714 -2.32 11.94 12.40
CA CYS A 714 -2.01 12.15 13.81
C CYS A 714 -2.98 13.18 14.43
N SER A 715 -3.69 12.74 15.47
CA SER A 715 -4.65 13.58 16.18
C SER A 715 -4.82 13.19 17.64
N VAL A 716 -5.37 14.14 18.39
CA VAL A 716 -5.88 14.01 19.75
C VAL A 716 -7.28 14.62 19.81
N ARG A 717 -8.16 14.06 20.64
CA ARG A 717 -9.57 14.47 20.74
C ARG A 717 -10.09 14.27 22.16
N THR A 718 -11.01 15.12 22.60
CA THR A 718 -11.71 14.94 23.88
C THR A 718 -12.60 13.68 23.83
N PRO A 719 -12.95 13.10 24.98
CA PRO A 719 -13.92 12.00 25.02
C PRO A 719 -15.27 12.38 24.42
N GLU A 720 -15.77 13.59 24.68
CA GLU A 720 -17.07 14.08 24.22
C GLU A 720 -17.10 14.27 22.70
N SER A 721 -16.07 14.93 22.12
CA SER A 721 -15.94 15.00 20.67
C SER A 721 -15.66 13.63 20.04
N SER A 722 -15.19 12.66 20.84
CA SER A 722 -15.06 11.28 20.39
C SER A 722 -16.37 10.55 20.23
N HIS A 723 -17.27 10.71 21.20
CA HIS A 723 -18.63 10.24 21.09
C HIS A 723 -19.36 10.92 19.93
N GLU A 724 -19.28 12.26 19.85
CA GLU A 724 -19.95 13.03 18.79
C GLU A 724 -19.55 12.57 17.40
N GLY A 725 -18.25 12.48 17.10
CA GLY A 725 -17.79 12.03 15.80
C GLY A 725 -18.12 10.57 15.47
N LEU A 726 -18.33 9.70 16.46
CA LEU A 726 -18.82 8.33 16.19
C LEU A 726 -20.28 8.30 15.72
N VAL A 727 -21.05 9.33 16.08
CA VAL A 727 -22.47 9.45 15.75
C VAL A 727 -22.67 10.24 14.46
N THR A 728 -21.89 11.29 14.21
CA THR A 728 -22.15 12.26 13.12
C THR A 728 -21.22 12.12 11.92
N ASP A 729 -19.96 11.76 12.12
CA ASP A 729 -18.94 11.81 11.09
C ASP A 729 -19.08 10.59 10.16
N PRO A 730 -19.15 10.75 8.82
CA PRO A 730 -19.05 9.64 7.89
C PRO A 730 -17.63 9.07 7.86
N HIS A 731 -16.61 9.75 8.37
CA HIS A 731 -15.27 9.22 8.42
C HIS A 731 -15.06 8.33 9.65
N SER A 732 -14.27 7.27 9.49
CA SER A 732 -13.73 6.55 10.64
C SER A 732 -12.82 7.46 11.47
N PRO A 733 -12.73 7.26 12.81
CA PRO A 733 -11.77 7.97 13.63
C PRO A 733 -10.35 7.85 13.06
N ASP A 734 -9.54 8.91 13.14
CA ASP A 734 -8.24 9.02 12.45
C ASP A 734 -7.32 7.79 12.71
N LYS A 735 -7.31 7.26 13.94
CA LYS A 735 -6.62 6.01 14.30
C LYS A 735 -7.01 4.82 13.41
N TYR A 736 -8.31 4.66 13.14
CA TYR A 736 -8.85 3.54 12.37
C TYR A 736 -8.82 3.78 10.86
N ARG A 737 -8.71 5.03 10.39
CA ARG A 737 -8.31 5.33 9.02
C ARG A 737 -6.90 4.79 8.74
N VAL A 738 -5.99 4.88 9.70
CA VAL A 738 -4.65 4.29 9.58
C VAL A 738 -4.68 2.76 9.73
N ILE A 739 -5.20 2.26 10.86
CA ILE A 739 -5.14 0.82 11.18
C ILE A 739 -5.95 -0.01 10.20
N GLY A 740 -7.19 0.39 9.90
CA GLY A 740 -8.09 -0.36 9.02
C GLY A 740 -7.53 -0.50 7.61
N THR A 741 -7.02 0.60 7.06
CA THR A 741 -6.43 0.67 5.72
C THR A 741 -5.15 -0.15 5.62
N LEU A 742 -4.20 0.03 6.55
CA LEU A 742 -2.93 -0.70 6.50
C LEU A 742 -3.08 -2.19 6.80
N SER A 743 -4.07 -2.58 7.62
CA SER A 743 -4.39 -3.99 7.86
C SER A 743 -4.89 -4.71 6.60
N ASN A 744 -5.37 -3.97 5.60
CA ASN A 744 -5.77 -4.50 4.29
C ASN A 744 -4.65 -4.44 3.24
N SER A 745 -3.56 -3.72 3.50
CA SER A 745 -2.46 -3.54 2.54
C SER A 745 -1.40 -4.64 2.68
N ARG A 746 -1.26 -5.48 1.65
CA ARG A 746 -0.20 -6.49 1.60
C ARG A 746 1.19 -5.87 1.45
N ASP A 747 1.31 -4.78 0.69
CA ASP A 747 2.57 -4.06 0.53
C ASP A 747 3.06 -3.54 1.90
N PHE A 748 2.18 -3.01 2.75
CA PHE A 748 2.53 -2.61 4.11
C PHE A 748 3.08 -3.79 4.93
N VAL A 749 2.35 -4.92 4.94
CA VAL A 749 2.74 -6.14 5.66
C VAL A 749 4.11 -6.64 5.22
N GLU A 750 4.40 -6.59 3.92
CA GLU A 750 5.70 -6.97 3.34
C GLU A 750 6.82 -6.04 3.82
N HIS A 751 6.63 -4.72 3.70
CA HIS A 751 7.68 -3.75 4.01
C HIS A 751 8.00 -3.60 5.51
N PHE A 752 7.05 -3.93 6.39
CA PHE A 752 7.28 -3.98 7.84
C PHE A 752 7.50 -5.39 8.39
N GLY A 753 7.39 -6.42 7.55
CA GLY A 753 7.64 -7.81 7.94
C GLY A 753 6.64 -8.33 8.97
N CYS A 754 5.37 -7.91 8.89
CA CYS A 754 4.39 -8.20 9.94
C CYS A 754 3.95 -9.68 9.96
N PRO A 755 4.12 -10.39 11.10
CA PRO A 755 3.74 -11.79 11.22
C PRO A 755 2.25 -12.02 11.01
N LEU A 756 1.88 -13.15 10.39
CA LEU A 756 0.47 -13.55 10.25
C LEU A 756 -0.18 -13.68 11.63
N GLY A 757 -1.32 -13.03 11.82
CA GLY A 757 -2.06 -12.98 13.08
C GLY A 757 -1.67 -11.84 14.00
N SER A 758 -0.69 -10.99 13.64
CA SER A 758 -0.50 -9.72 14.34
C SER A 758 -1.70 -8.79 14.09
N PRO A 759 -1.97 -7.80 14.97
CA PRO A 759 -3.10 -6.89 14.77
C PRO A 759 -3.11 -6.19 13.41
N MET A 760 -1.93 -5.80 12.90
CA MET A 760 -1.78 -5.18 11.57
C MET A 760 -1.69 -6.19 10.41
N ASN A 761 -1.72 -7.50 10.69
CA ASN A 761 -1.78 -8.56 9.67
C ASN A 761 -2.76 -9.67 10.12
N PRO A 762 -4.08 -9.40 10.07
CA PRO A 762 -5.10 -10.34 10.57
C PRO A 762 -5.24 -11.61 9.70
N GLY A 763 -4.56 -11.70 8.55
CA GLY A 763 -4.64 -12.82 7.62
C GLY A 763 -5.91 -12.88 6.77
N LYS A 764 -6.94 -12.09 7.12
CA LYS A 764 -8.12 -11.81 6.30
C LYS A 764 -8.11 -10.32 5.93
N HIS A 765 -7.76 -10.03 4.68
CA HIS A 765 -7.77 -8.67 4.14
C HIS A 765 -9.08 -8.44 3.38
N CYS A 766 -9.68 -7.26 3.49
CA CYS A 766 -10.91 -6.90 2.79
C CYS A 766 -10.71 -6.49 1.32
N GLU A 767 -9.50 -6.62 0.78
CA GLU A 767 -9.21 -6.32 -0.63
C GLU A 767 -9.68 -7.41 -1.63
N PRO A 768 -9.96 -7.03 -2.89
CA PRO A 768 -10.18 -7.98 -3.96
C PRO A 768 -8.90 -8.73 -4.37
N GLY A 769 -8.96 -10.07 -4.24
CA GLY A 769 -8.42 -11.02 -5.22
C GLY A 769 -6.90 -11.19 -5.34
N THR A 770 -6.33 -12.08 -4.52
CA THR A 770 -5.77 -13.32 -5.09
C THR A 770 -6.12 -14.46 -4.13
N MET A 771 -7.00 -15.38 -4.54
CA MET A 771 -7.05 -16.69 -3.92
C MET A 771 -5.67 -17.34 -4.08
N ASP A 772 -5.05 -17.68 -2.96
CA ASP A 772 -3.79 -18.42 -2.89
C ASP A 772 -3.94 -19.75 -3.65
N LYS A 773 -3.44 -19.84 -4.88
CA LYS A 773 -3.55 -21.07 -5.69
C LYS A 773 -2.87 -22.24 -4.96
N PRO A 774 -3.43 -23.46 -5.02
CA PRO A 774 -2.92 -24.61 -4.26
C PRO A 774 -1.54 -25.10 -4.75
N ILE A 775 -1.17 -24.84 -6.00
CA ILE A 775 0.13 -25.18 -6.59
C ILE A 775 0.63 -23.95 -7.36
N THR A 776 1.88 -23.55 -7.13
CA THR A 776 2.50 -22.45 -7.85
C THR A 776 2.90 -22.86 -9.27
N PRO A 777 2.92 -21.93 -10.25
CA PRO A 777 3.38 -22.24 -11.60
C PRO A 777 4.80 -22.84 -11.65
N GLY A 778 5.67 -22.42 -10.73
CA GLY A 778 7.03 -22.98 -10.60
C GLY A 778 7.04 -24.44 -10.14
N GLU A 779 6.23 -24.80 -9.13
CA GLU A 779 6.12 -26.19 -8.65
C GLU A 779 5.57 -27.13 -9.74
N LEU A 780 4.59 -26.66 -10.53
CA LEU A 780 4.01 -27.43 -11.63
C LEU A 780 5.02 -27.68 -12.75
N LEU A 781 5.80 -26.67 -13.11
CA LEU A 781 6.86 -26.78 -14.12
C LEU A 781 7.96 -27.75 -13.67
N CYS A 782 8.36 -27.70 -12.40
CA CYS A 782 9.38 -28.58 -11.84
C CYS A 782 8.91 -30.04 -11.74
N LEU A 783 7.64 -30.29 -11.40
CA LEU A 783 7.07 -31.64 -11.40
C LEU A 783 6.96 -32.22 -12.83
N GLY A 784 6.49 -31.42 -13.78
CA GLY A 784 6.39 -31.81 -15.19
C GLY A 784 7.75 -32.14 -15.81
N SER A 785 8.76 -31.28 -15.57
CA SER A 785 10.12 -31.51 -16.06
C SER A 785 10.80 -32.73 -15.41
N SER A 786 10.65 -32.93 -14.10
CA SER A 786 11.24 -34.08 -13.39
C SER A 786 10.70 -35.42 -13.91
N LEU A 787 9.40 -35.50 -14.19
CA LEU A 787 8.77 -36.69 -14.78
C LEU A 787 9.26 -36.96 -16.21
N ALA A 788 9.33 -35.92 -17.03
CA ALA A 788 9.78 -36.04 -18.42
C ALA A 788 11.25 -36.50 -18.51
N PHE A 789 12.16 -35.90 -17.74
CA PHE A 789 13.57 -36.27 -17.75
C PHE A 789 13.83 -37.65 -17.14
N SER A 790 13.13 -38.00 -16.05
CA SER A 790 13.23 -39.35 -15.46
C SER A 790 12.81 -40.44 -16.47
N GLY A 791 11.72 -40.22 -17.20
CA GLY A 791 11.27 -41.13 -18.27
C GLY A 791 12.27 -41.25 -19.42
N LEU A 792 12.82 -40.14 -19.89
CA LEU A 792 13.82 -40.11 -20.97
C LEU A 792 15.11 -40.86 -20.59
N PHE A 793 15.66 -40.59 -19.40
CA PHE A 793 16.89 -41.24 -18.94
C PHE A 793 16.70 -42.74 -18.67
N TYR A 794 15.53 -43.15 -18.16
CA TYR A 794 15.21 -44.56 -18.00
C TYR A 794 15.10 -45.29 -19.35
N TYR A 795 14.53 -44.63 -20.37
CA TYR A 795 14.50 -45.18 -21.73
C TYR A 795 15.91 -45.39 -22.30
N LEU A 796 16.80 -44.41 -22.14
CA LEU A 796 18.20 -44.50 -22.60
C LEU A 796 18.98 -45.59 -21.88
N TYR A 797 18.82 -45.71 -20.56
CA TYR A 797 19.35 -46.83 -19.77
C TYR A 797 18.87 -48.17 -20.34
N ARG A 798 17.56 -48.33 -20.54
CA ARG A 798 16.98 -49.60 -21.03
C ARG A 798 17.44 -49.95 -22.44
N ARG A 799 17.74 -48.95 -23.28
CA ARG A 799 18.29 -49.16 -24.62
C ARG A 799 19.74 -49.63 -24.55
N LYS A 800 20.60 -48.97 -23.76
CA LYS A 800 22.03 -49.32 -23.62
C LYS A 800 22.24 -50.64 -22.86
N ALA A 801 21.44 -50.92 -21.83
CA ALA A 801 21.48 -52.18 -21.10
C ALA A 801 21.21 -53.39 -22.01
N ARG A 802 20.27 -53.29 -22.97
CA ARG A 802 20.01 -54.37 -23.94
C ARG A 802 21.20 -54.66 -24.85
N VAL A 803 21.95 -53.64 -25.25
CA VAL A 803 23.15 -53.79 -26.07
C VAL A 803 24.25 -54.48 -25.28
N VAL A 804 24.46 -54.07 -24.02
CA VAL A 804 25.41 -54.71 -23.11
C VAL A 804 25.10 -56.20 -22.93
N THR A 805 23.84 -56.57 -22.66
CA THR A 805 23.45 -57.97 -22.48
C THR A 805 23.69 -58.81 -23.74
N ARG A 806 23.32 -58.30 -24.93
CA ARG A 806 23.55 -59.01 -26.20
C ARG A 806 25.04 -59.21 -26.52
N ILE A 807 25.86 -58.21 -26.20
CA ILE A 807 27.32 -58.32 -26.33
C ILE A 807 27.80 -59.39 -25.35
N GLN A 808 27.48 -59.31 -24.06
CA GLN A 808 27.89 -60.33 -23.06
C GLN A 808 27.53 -61.78 -23.42
N GLU A 809 26.41 -61.99 -24.11
CA GLU A 809 25.94 -63.29 -24.58
C GLU A 809 26.63 -63.78 -25.87
N ALA A 810 27.41 -62.94 -26.56
CA ALA A 810 28.07 -63.28 -27.81
C ALA A 810 29.23 -64.29 -27.58
N PRO A 811 29.37 -65.32 -28.44
CA PRO A 811 30.49 -66.25 -28.37
C PRO A 811 31.80 -65.52 -28.64
N LYS A 812 32.80 -65.77 -27.78
CA LYS A 812 34.16 -65.21 -27.93
C LYS A 812 35.03 -66.20 -28.65
N LEU A 813 35.56 -65.78 -29.79
CA LEU A 813 36.39 -66.60 -30.65
C LEU A 813 37.72 -65.88 -30.87
N GLN A 814 38.79 -66.65 -30.96
CA GLN A 814 40.10 -66.15 -31.38
C GLN A 814 40.30 -66.54 -32.85
N VAL A 815 41.08 -65.75 -33.59
CA VAL A 815 41.48 -66.16 -34.95
C VAL A 815 42.48 -67.32 -34.82
N ASP A 816 42.02 -68.55 -35.05
CA ASP A 816 42.82 -69.78 -35.03
C ASP A 816 42.42 -70.73 -36.17
N ASP A 817 43.20 -71.80 -36.36
CA ASP A 817 42.98 -72.76 -37.46
C ASP A 817 41.75 -73.67 -37.30
N ASN A 818 41.07 -73.61 -36.15
CA ASN A 818 39.82 -74.33 -35.92
C ASN A 818 38.59 -73.51 -36.31
N LEU A 819 38.74 -72.19 -36.49
CA LEU A 819 37.66 -71.26 -36.79
C LEU A 819 36.87 -71.60 -38.08
N PRO A 820 37.50 -71.99 -39.22
CA PRO A 820 36.76 -72.37 -40.42
C PRO A 820 35.89 -73.62 -40.21
N ILE A 821 36.38 -74.59 -39.42
CA ILE A 821 35.65 -75.80 -39.08
C ILE A 821 34.42 -75.45 -38.24
N LEU A 822 34.60 -74.58 -37.24
CA LEU A 822 33.54 -74.13 -36.34
C LEU A 822 32.42 -73.37 -37.07
N VAL A 823 32.77 -72.45 -37.99
CA VAL A 823 31.79 -71.72 -38.80
C VAL A 823 31.12 -72.63 -39.84
N SER A 824 31.84 -73.59 -40.42
CA SER A 824 31.26 -74.55 -41.37
C SER A 824 30.21 -75.49 -40.74
N ALA A 825 30.33 -75.76 -39.43
CA ALA A 825 29.39 -76.54 -38.66
C ALA A 825 28.15 -75.74 -38.21
N ALA A 826 28.19 -74.41 -38.30
CA ALA A 826 27.07 -73.53 -37.96
C ALA A 826 25.99 -73.52 -39.07
N ALA A 827 24.73 -73.36 -38.67
CA ALA A 827 23.61 -73.32 -39.61
C ALA A 827 23.78 -72.17 -40.63
N GLY A 828 23.81 -72.51 -41.91
CA GLY A 828 24.02 -71.54 -42.99
C GLY A 828 25.48 -71.07 -43.15
N ARG A 829 26.45 -71.76 -42.54
CA ARG A 829 27.88 -71.39 -42.55
C ARG A 829 28.14 -69.96 -42.04
N CYS A 830 27.33 -69.53 -41.09
CA CYS A 830 27.34 -68.18 -40.55
C CYS A 830 27.04 -68.19 -39.05
N LEU A 831 27.82 -67.43 -38.29
CA LEU A 831 27.56 -67.11 -36.89
C LEU A 831 27.03 -65.68 -36.83
N PRO A 832 25.77 -65.47 -36.41
CA PRO A 832 25.07 -64.20 -36.59
C PRO A 832 25.65 -63.04 -35.77
N TYR A 833 26.33 -63.35 -34.65
CA TYR A 833 26.91 -62.35 -33.77
C TYR A 833 28.00 -62.98 -32.89
N VAL A 834 29.26 -62.63 -33.13
CA VAL A 834 30.43 -63.14 -32.40
C VAL A 834 31.40 -62.03 -32.10
N ALA A 835 32.20 -62.22 -31.06
CA ALA A 835 33.35 -61.38 -30.74
C ALA A 835 34.63 -62.07 -31.20
N LEU A 836 35.34 -61.43 -32.12
CA LEU A 836 36.55 -61.96 -32.72
C LEU A 836 37.73 -61.04 -32.43
N GLU A 837 38.75 -61.57 -31.76
CA GLU A 837 39.99 -60.84 -31.47
C GLU A 837 41.11 -61.27 -32.43
N GLY A 838 41.84 -60.31 -32.96
CA GLY A 838 42.97 -60.58 -33.86
C GLY A 838 43.87 -59.36 -34.07
N ILE A 839 44.95 -59.57 -34.83
CA ILE A 839 45.91 -58.52 -35.19
C ILE A 839 45.62 -58.02 -36.60
N VAL A 840 45.62 -56.70 -36.77
CA VAL A 840 45.34 -56.05 -38.05
C VAL A 840 46.49 -56.22 -39.03
N LEU A 841 46.22 -56.86 -40.18
CA LEU A 841 47.14 -56.98 -41.31
C LEU A 841 46.51 -56.41 -42.59
N PRO A 842 47.28 -55.70 -43.44
CA PRO A 842 46.74 -55.13 -44.67
C PRO A 842 46.58 -56.22 -45.74
N ALA A 843 45.41 -56.32 -46.38
CA ALA A 843 45.19 -57.26 -47.48
C ALA A 843 45.78 -56.76 -48.82
N LYS A 844 46.05 -55.44 -48.90
CA LYS A 844 46.66 -54.72 -50.03
C LYS A 844 47.79 -53.82 -49.50
N ALA A 845 48.35 -52.95 -50.34
CA ALA A 845 49.32 -51.96 -49.88
C ALA A 845 48.72 -51.11 -48.73
N ALA A 846 49.43 -51.05 -47.59
CA ALA A 846 49.01 -50.29 -46.43
C ALA A 846 49.02 -48.77 -46.70
N LEU A 847 48.17 -48.02 -46.00
CA LEU A 847 48.19 -46.56 -46.01
C LEU A 847 49.41 -46.08 -45.23
N THR A 848 50.07 -45.04 -45.72
CA THR A 848 51.20 -44.39 -45.04
C THR A 848 50.74 -43.08 -44.41
N SER A 849 51.22 -42.78 -43.19
CA SER A 849 50.93 -41.50 -42.53
C SER A 849 51.48 -40.33 -43.34
N HIS A 850 50.71 -39.24 -43.41
CA HIS A 850 51.16 -38.01 -44.08
C HIS A 850 52.20 -37.22 -43.28
N TYR A 851 52.23 -37.41 -41.95
CA TYR A 851 53.08 -36.62 -41.05
C TYR A 851 54.22 -37.43 -40.41
N HIS A 852 54.16 -38.77 -40.43
CA HIS A 852 55.19 -39.64 -39.84
C HIS A 852 55.71 -40.71 -40.81
N GLU A 853 56.99 -40.59 -41.20
CA GLU A 853 57.67 -41.59 -42.02
C GLU A 853 57.74 -42.96 -41.32
N GLY A 854 57.29 -44.01 -42.01
CA GLY A 854 57.34 -45.41 -41.53
C GLY A 854 56.09 -45.91 -40.80
N LEU A 855 55.13 -45.03 -40.46
CA LEU A 855 53.86 -45.44 -39.87
C LEU A 855 52.88 -45.92 -40.95
N GLN A 856 52.40 -47.16 -40.78
CA GLN A 856 51.45 -47.80 -41.70
C GLN A 856 50.13 -48.14 -41.00
N GLY A 857 49.02 -47.95 -41.71
CA GLY A 857 47.68 -48.25 -41.23
C GLY A 857 46.76 -48.79 -42.31
N VAL A 858 45.58 -49.25 -41.90
CA VAL A 858 44.54 -49.78 -42.79
C VAL A 858 43.32 -48.88 -42.89
N ILE A 859 43.16 -47.98 -41.92
CA ILE A 859 42.21 -46.86 -41.97
C ILE A 859 42.98 -45.62 -41.54
N GLN A 860 42.79 -44.51 -42.24
CA GLN A 860 43.40 -43.21 -41.96
C GLN A 860 42.32 -42.13 -42.05
N LYS A 861 42.22 -41.29 -41.03
CA LYS A 861 41.29 -40.18 -40.94
C LYS A 861 42.07 -38.89 -40.75
N LEU A 862 41.93 -37.96 -41.69
CA LEU A 862 42.43 -36.60 -41.60
C LEU A 862 41.28 -35.67 -41.26
N LEU A 863 41.45 -34.86 -40.21
CA LEU A 863 40.40 -34.00 -39.68
C LEU A 863 40.93 -32.60 -39.43
N LEU A 864 40.21 -31.60 -39.95
CA LEU A 864 40.47 -30.19 -39.71
C LEU A 864 39.25 -29.60 -38.99
N LYS A 865 39.44 -29.07 -37.78
CA LYS A 865 38.39 -28.49 -36.92
C LYS A 865 38.70 -27.05 -36.57
N GLU A 866 37.72 -26.18 -36.62
CA GLU A 866 37.78 -24.82 -36.08
C GLU A 866 37.21 -24.79 -34.66
N HIS A 867 37.95 -24.22 -33.71
CA HIS A 867 37.45 -23.92 -32.36
C HIS A 867 37.07 -22.45 -32.29
N ARG A 868 35.88 -22.14 -31.75
CA ARG A 868 35.37 -20.77 -31.57
C ARG A 868 34.61 -20.61 -30.25
N LEU A 869 34.52 -19.38 -29.75
CA LEU A 869 33.63 -18.97 -28.65
C LEU A 869 32.40 -18.29 -29.25
N VAL A 870 31.21 -18.64 -28.76
CA VAL A 870 29.94 -18.05 -29.18
C VAL A 870 29.27 -17.42 -27.96
N TRP A 871 28.74 -16.21 -28.11
CA TRP A 871 28.06 -15.49 -27.04
C TRP A 871 26.63 -16.03 -26.85
N ASN A 872 26.31 -16.46 -25.63
CA ASN A 872 24.96 -16.84 -25.24
C ASN A 872 24.27 -15.65 -24.56
N SER A 873 23.27 -15.07 -25.22
CA SER A 873 22.54 -13.90 -24.72
C SER A 873 21.66 -14.19 -23.50
N LEU A 874 21.14 -15.41 -23.37
CA LEU A 874 20.31 -15.85 -22.23
C LEU A 874 21.16 -16.09 -20.97
N ALA A 875 22.33 -16.70 -21.12
CA ALA A 875 23.24 -16.99 -20.01
C ALA A 875 24.26 -15.86 -19.72
N ARG A 876 24.32 -14.84 -20.58
CA ARG A 876 25.32 -13.75 -20.57
C ARG A 876 26.77 -14.25 -20.44
N SER A 877 27.09 -15.33 -21.14
CA SER A 877 28.40 -15.97 -21.08
C SER A 877 28.87 -16.46 -22.45
N TRP A 878 30.19 -16.62 -22.60
CA TRP A 878 30.79 -17.23 -23.80
C TRP A 878 30.83 -18.74 -23.64
N SER A 879 30.34 -19.48 -24.64
CA SER A 879 30.42 -20.95 -24.71
C SER A 879 31.32 -21.39 -25.85
N GLU A 880 32.12 -22.42 -25.62
CA GLU A 880 32.96 -23.04 -26.66
C GLU A 880 32.11 -23.82 -27.67
N SER A 881 32.50 -23.74 -28.94
CA SER A 881 31.89 -24.44 -30.05
C SER A 881 32.98 -24.91 -31.01
N GLU A 882 32.87 -26.15 -31.49
CA GLU A 882 33.74 -26.74 -32.51
C GLU A 882 32.99 -26.87 -33.83
N ARG A 883 33.69 -26.67 -34.95
CA ARG A 883 33.16 -26.88 -36.30
C ARG A 883 34.16 -27.67 -37.14
N VAL A 884 33.74 -28.80 -37.69
CA VAL A 884 34.56 -29.57 -38.65
C VAL A 884 34.60 -28.80 -39.97
N LEU A 885 35.81 -28.42 -40.40
CA LEU A 885 36.07 -27.72 -41.67
C LEU A 885 36.30 -28.70 -42.82
N SER A 886 36.99 -29.81 -42.55
CA SER A 886 37.28 -30.86 -43.52
C SER A 886 37.46 -32.20 -42.81
N GLU A 887 36.92 -33.27 -43.39
CA GLU A 887 37.09 -34.64 -42.94
C GLU A 887 37.34 -35.53 -44.16
N GLN A 888 38.44 -36.29 -44.15
CA GLN A 888 38.77 -37.27 -45.18
C GLN A 888 39.12 -38.59 -44.52
N ILE A 889 38.44 -39.67 -44.93
CA ILE A 889 38.68 -41.02 -44.41
C ILE A 889 39.10 -41.92 -45.57
N TYR A 890 40.31 -42.47 -45.46
CA TYR A 890 40.88 -43.45 -46.37
C TYR A 890 40.85 -44.83 -45.70
N THR A 891 40.46 -45.85 -46.45
CA THR A 891 40.43 -47.23 -45.96
C THR A 891 40.94 -48.18 -47.03
N VAL A 892 41.74 -49.16 -46.61
CA VAL A 892 42.16 -50.29 -47.45
C VAL A 892 41.63 -51.58 -46.85
N PRO A 893 41.30 -52.59 -47.67
CA PRO A 893 40.88 -53.90 -47.16
C PRO A 893 41.95 -54.50 -46.24
N PHE A 894 41.52 -55.03 -45.09
CA PHE A 894 42.40 -55.60 -44.09
C PHE A 894 41.83 -56.87 -43.49
N LEU A 895 42.73 -57.67 -42.95
CA LEU A 895 42.47 -58.97 -42.37
C LEU A 895 42.80 -58.93 -40.87
N LEU A 896 42.07 -59.72 -40.10
CA LEU A 896 42.43 -60.09 -38.73
C LEU A 896 43.16 -61.42 -38.77
N ALA A 897 44.40 -61.42 -38.29
CA ALA A 897 45.24 -62.59 -38.18
C ALA A 897 45.37 -63.04 -36.73
N SER A 898 45.76 -64.30 -36.54
CA SER A 898 46.06 -64.85 -35.23
C SER A 898 47.23 -64.11 -34.57
N PRO A 899 47.20 -63.89 -33.25
CA PRO A 899 48.37 -63.47 -32.49
C PRO A 899 49.49 -64.52 -32.46
N ALA A 900 49.16 -65.80 -32.74
CA ALA A 900 50.11 -66.89 -32.76
C ALA A 900 50.79 -66.98 -34.14
N PRO A 901 52.13 -66.95 -34.23
CA PRO A 901 52.86 -66.91 -35.51
C PRO A 901 52.76 -68.21 -36.35
N GLU A 902 52.20 -69.28 -35.80
CA GLU A 902 52.07 -70.60 -36.44
C GLU A 902 50.71 -70.82 -37.13
N ALA A 903 49.71 -69.98 -36.86
CA ALA A 903 48.37 -70.14 -37.43
C ALA A 903 48.26 -69.45 -38.80
N VAL A 904 47.64 -70.13 -39.77
CA VAL A 904 47.51 -69.65 -41.16
C VAL A 904 46.19 -68.92 -41.40
N THR A 905 45.21 -69.10 -40.50
CA THR A 905 43.86 -68.56 -40.65
C THR A 905 43.81 -67.04 -40.54
N GLN A 906 43.11 -66.41 -41.49
CA GLN A 906 42.90 -64.96 -41.57
C GLN A 906 41.42 -64.67 -41.85
N VAL A 907 40.90 -63.61 -41.25
CA VAL A 907 39.49 -63.20 -41.39
C VAL A 907 39.42 -61.81 -42.02
N SER A 908 38.75 -61.67 -43.16
CA SER A 908 38.50 -60.38 -43.80
C SER A 908 37.51 -59.56 -43.00
N VAL A 909 37.78 -58.27 -42.81
CA VAL A 909 36.82 -57.34 -42.18
C VAL A 909 36.13 -56.53 -43.26
N ASP A 910 34.83 -56.75 -43.39
CA ASP A 910 34.02 -56.11 -44.42
C ASP A 910 33.31 -54.87 -43.86
N SER A 911 33.23 -53.83 -44.70
CA SER A 911 32.54 -52.58 -44.37
C SER A 911 32.92 -51.96 -43.00
N PRO A 912 34.22 -51.79 -42.69
CA PRO A 912 34.67 -51.33 -41.38
C PRO A 912 34.12 -49.95 -40.97
N LEU A 913 33.76 -49.11 -41.94
CA LEU A 913 33.18 -47.77 -41.71
C LEU A 913 31.74 -47.80 -41.17
N GLN A 914 31.06 -48.95 -41.21
CA GLN A 914 29.72 -49.11 -40.64
C GLN A 914 29.74 -49.46 -39.13
N ALA A 915 30.94 -49.61 -38.54
CA ALA A 915 31.06 -49.89 -37.12
C ALA A 915 30.62 -48.67 -36.28
N VAL A 916 29.93 -48.94 -35.17
CA VAL A 916 29.45 -47.92 -34.21
C VAL A 916 30.61 -47.15 -33.58
N CYS A 917 31.78 -47.79 -33.47
CA CYS A 917 33.03 -47.18 -33.06
C CYS A 917 34.08 -47.46 -34.14
N LEU A 918 34.85 -46.44 -34.52
CA LEU A 918 36.01 -46.61 -35.39
C LEU A 918 37.26 -46.68 -34.51
N PRO A 919 38.06 -47.75 -34.61
CA PRO A 919 39.21 -48.03 -33.77
C PRO A 919 40.44 -47.23 -34.25
N LEU A 920 40.36 -45.91 -34.23
CA LEU A 920 41.43 -45.04 -34.72
C LEU A 920 42.25 -44.51 -33.54
N GLU A 921 43.57 -44.54 -33.66
CA GLU A 921 44.49 -43.90 -32.72
C GLU A 921 44.99 -42.59 -33.33
N MET A 922 45.03 -41.54 -32.53
CA MET A 922 45.61 -40.26 -32.95
C MET A 922 47.12 -40.43 -33.19
N VAL A 923 47.56 -40.19 -34.42
CA VAL A 923 48.97 -40.28 -34.83
C VAL A 923 49.61 -38.91 -35.05
N TYR A 924 48.81 -37.86 -35.29
CA TYR A 924 49.28 -36.47 -35.38
C TYR A 924 48.23 -35.49 -34.85
N GLU A 925 48.68 -34.43 -34.17
CA GLU A 925 47.84 -33.33 -33.72
C GLU A 925 48.60 -31.99 -33.80
N ARG A 926 47.97 -30.98 -34.40
CA ARG A 926 48.49 -29.61 -34.43
C ARG A 926 47.38 -28.57 -34.30
N PHE A 927 47.48 -27.72 -33.28
CA PHE A 927 46.60 -26.57 -33.10
C PHE A 927 47.28 -25.27 -33.55
N GLN A 928 46.66 -24.53 -34.45
CA GLN A 928 47.12 -23.24 -34.95
C GLN A 928 46.23 -22.11 -34.42
N GLN A 929 46.80 -21.19 -33.63
CA GLN A 929 46.09 -20.01 -33.15
C GLN A 929 46.07 -18.90 -34.21
N PRO A 930 44.96 -18.16 -34.38
CA PRO A 930 44.90 -17.04 -35.31
C PRO A 930 45.66 -15.83 -34.74
N THR A 931 46.36 -15.09 -35.61
CA THR A 931 46.93 -13.79 -35.26
C THR A 931 45.90 -12.69 -35.54
N HIS A 932 45.52 -11.91 -34.54
CA HIS A 932 44.47 -10.89 -34.67
C HIS A 932 45.05 -9.46 -34.66
N GLY A 933 44.57 -8.61 -35.57
CA GLY A 933 44.80 -7.17 -35.55
C GLY A 933 43.71 -6.41 -34.78
N PHE A 934 43.97 -5.15 -34.42
CA PHE A 934 43.05 -4.30 -33.62
C PHE A 934 41.67 -4.12 -34.27
N ARG A 935 41.57 -4.14 -35.61
CA ARG A 935 40.27 -4.04 -36.33
C ARG A 935 39.43 -5.32 -36.22
N ASP A 936 40.06 -6.49 -36.06
CA ASP A 936 39.35 -7.78 -35.97
C ASP A 936 38.67 -7.95 -34.60
N LEU A 937 39.25 -7.37 -33.53
CA LEU A 937 38.70 -7.39 -32.18
C LEU A 937 37.37 -6.64 -32.04
N LEU A 938 37.15 -5.58 -32.83
CA LEU A 938 35.90 -4.82 -32.82
C LEU A 938 34.77 -5.54 -33.56
N GLY A 939 35.08 -6.22 -34.67
CA GLY A 939 34.11 -7.02 -35.42
C GLY A 939 33.62 -8.25 -34.63
N GLN A 940 34.50 -8.89 -33.85
CA GLN A 940 34.17 -10.06 -33.03
C GLN A 940 33.14 -9.76 -31.93
N TYR A 941 33.13 -8.53 -31.38
CA TYR A 941 32.16 -8.13 -30.36
C TYR A 941 30.77 -7.86 -30.92
N LEU A 942 30.68 -7.45 -32.20
CA LEU A 942 29.42 -7.20 -32.88
C LEU A 942 28.76 -8.48 -33.40
N ILE A 943 29.57 -9.46 -33.82
CA ILE A 943 29.07 -10.73 -34.41
C ILE A 943 28.76 -11.78 -33.33
N GLY A 944 29.32 -11.65 -32.13
CA GLY A 944 29.09 -12.60 -31.04
C GLY A 944 29.80 -13.94 -31.23
N GLU A 945 30.77 -14.01 -32.14
CA GLU A 945 31.62 -15.18 -32.38
C GLU A 945 33.11 -14.78 -32.35
N LYS A 946 33.95 -15.59 -31.69
CA LYS A 946 35.39 -15.37 -31.58
C LYS A 946 36.16 -16.66 -31.92
N PRO A 947 36.90 -16.72 -33.04
CA PRO A 947 37.72 -17.89 -33.38
C PRO A 947 38.89 -18.05 -32.39
N LYS A 948 39.15 -19.29 -31.95
CA LYS A 948 40.27 -19.66 -31.05
C LYS A 948 41.43 -20.29 -31.82
N GLY A 949 41.17 -20.94 -32.95
CA GLY A 949 42.19 -21.58 -33.78
C GLY A 949 41.67 -22.78 -34.57
N ILE A 950 42.54 -23.34 -35.39
CA ILE A 950 42.25 -24.52 -36.22
C ILE A 950 43.09 -25.69 -35.69
N LEU A 951 42.42 -26.81 -35.40
CA LEU A 951 43.00 -28.09 -35.01
C LEU A 951 43.06 -29.01 -36.23
N GLU A 952 44.25 -29.49 -36.56
CA GLU A 952 44.51 -30.48 -37.60
C GLU A 952 44.93 -31.79 -36.92
N THR A 953 44.21 -32.88 -37.17
CA THR A 953 44.55 -34.21 -36.65
C THR A 953 44.62 -35.27 -37.75
N GLU A 954 45.51 -36.24 -37.54
CA GLU A 954 45.54 -37.50 -38.28
C GLU A 954 45.33 -38.63 -37.28
N GLU A 955 44.38 -39.52 -37.56
CA GLU A 955 44.08 -40.71 -36.78
C GLU A 955 44.18 -41.95 -37.68
N MET A 956 44.74 -43.06 -37.18
CA MET A 956 44.93 -44.28 -37.98
C MET A 956 44.62 -45.55 -37.18
N LEU A 957 44.01 -46.55 -37.85
CA LEU A 957 44.05 -47.94 -37.39
C LEU A 957 45.37 -48.54 -37.87
N ARG A 958 46.33 -48.70 -36.96
CA ARG A 958 47.70 -49.13 -37.29
C ARG A 958 47.77 -50.59 -37.70
N VAL A 959 48.65 -50.90 -38.65
CA VAL A 959 49.03 -52.29 -38.93
C VAL A 959 49.74 -52.86 -37.70
N GLY A 960 49.33 -54.05 -37.27
CA GLY A 960 49.82 -54.68 -36.04
C GLY A 960 49.03 -54.33 -34.78
N ALA A 961 48.00 -53.49 -34.86
CA ALA A 961 47.12 -53.22 -33.72
C ALA A 961 46.27 -54.45 -33.37
N GLY A 962 46.06 -54.69 -32.07
CA GLY A 962 45.03 -55.62 -31.61
C GLY A 962 43.65 -55.02 -31.85
N LEU A 963 42.76 -55.79 -32.46
CA LEU A 963 41.41 -55.36 -32.76
C LEU A 963 40.40 -56.42 -32.35
N THR A 964 39.39 -55.99 -31.62
CA THR A 964 38.20 -56.79 -31.31
C THR A 964 37.08 -56.34 -32.24
N GLY A 965 36.65 -57.25 -33.12
CA GLY A 965 35.50 -57.05 -33.98
C GLY A 965 34.29 -57.82 -33.47
N ILE A 966 33.15 -57.15 -33.34
CA ILE A 966 31.90 -57.76 -32.89
C ILE A 966 30.88 -57.64 -34.02
N GLY A 967 30.51 -58.76 -34.61
CA GLY A 967 29.69 -58.79 -35.81
C GLY A 967 29.33 -60.20 -36.25
N GLU A 968 28.79 -60.29 -37.46
CA GLU A 968 28.44 -61.55 -38.09
C GLU A 968 29.69 -62.16 -38.75
N LEU A 969 30.00 -63.42 -38.43
CA LEU A 969 31.13 -64.14 -39.01
C LEU A 969 30.61 -65.19 -40.00
N SER A 970 30.94 -65.03 -41.27
CA SER A 970 30.48 -65.89 -42.36
C SER A 970 31.63 -66.54 -43.11
N LEU A 971 31.43 -67.78 -43.56
CA LEU A 971 32.36 -68.49 -44.43
C LEU A 971 31.86 -68.40 -45.88
N GLN A 972 32.62 -67.72 -46.73
CA GLN A 972 32.28 -67.51 -48.14
C GLN A 972 32.52 -68.78 -48.97
N PRO A 973 31.89 -68.90 -50.17
CA PRO A 973 32.01 -70.09 -51.02
C PRO A 973 33.43 -70.41 -51.51
N ASP A 974 34.32 -69.41 -51.54
CA ASP A 974 35.74 -69.52 -51.88
C ASP A 974 36.63 -69.97 -50.71
N GLY A 975 36.03 -70.18 -49.53
CA GLY A 975 36.70 -70.66 -48.33
C GLY A 975 37.27 -69.55 -47.43
N SER A 976 37.09 -68.27 -47.76
CA SER A 976 37.51 -67.16 -46.88
C SER A 976 36.51 -66.89 -45.77
N LEU A 977 37.01 -66.47 -44.60
CA LEU A 977 36.19 -66.02 -43.47
C LEU A 977 36.03 -64.50 -43.52
N HIS A 978 34.80 -64.02 -43.33
CA HIS A 978 34.43 -62.62 -43.38
C HIS A 978 33.67 -62.19 -42.13
N LEU A 979 34.18 -61.18 -41.43
CA LEU A 979 33.51 -60.49 -40.35
C LEU A 979 32.81 -59.24 -40.90
N GLN A 980 31.48 -59.17 -40.75
CA GLN A 980 30.64 -58.17 -41.39
C GLN A 980 29.53 -57.63 -40.47
N PRO A 981 28.87 -56.50 -40.82
CA PRO A 981 27.72 -55.99 -40.10
C PRO A 981 26.58 -57.01 -40.02
N PRO A 982 25.92 -57.21 -38.85
CA PRO A 982 24.90 -58.25 -38.70
C PRO A 982 23.62 -57.97 -39.49
N ALA A 983 23.12 -58.97 -40.23
CA ALA A 983 21.92 -58.80 -41.05
C ALA A 983 20.60 -58.70 -40.24
N GLN A 984 20.56 -59.22 -39.01
CA GLN A 984 19.36 -59.34 -38.17
C GLN A 984 19.25 -58.30 -37.03
N GLY A 985 19.77 -57.08 -37.23
CA GLY A 985 19.54 -55.96 -36.29
C GLY A 985 20.39 -56.02 -35.01
N GLY A 986 21.71 -56.15 -35.18
CA GLY A 986 22.74 -55.95 -34.15
C GLY A 986 23.68 -54.80 -34.52
N GLU A 987 24.26 -54.13 -33.54
CA GLU A 987 25.25 -53.07 -33.75
C GLU A 987 26.61 -53.72 -34.12
N PHE A 988 27.30 -53.23 -35.15
CA PHE A 988 28.63 -53.72 -35.54
C PHE A 988 29.71 -52.92 -34.81
N PHE A 989 30.68 -53.56 -34.16
CA PHE A 989 31.71 -52.87 -33.39
C PHE A 989 33.12 -53.26 -33.86
N LEU A 990 34.02 -52.29 -33.88
CA LEU A 990 35.45 -52.48 -34.04
C LEU A 990 36.16 -51.64 -32.97
N CYS A 991 36.91 -52.28 -32.07
CA CYS A 991 37.52 -51.62 -30.92
C CYS A 991 38.99 -52.04 -30.73
N LEU A 992 39.85 -51.12 -30.30
CA LEU A 992 41.30 -51.33 -30.06
C LEU A 992 41.63 -52.07 -28.76
N GLY A 993 40.64 -52.34 -27.92
CA GLY A 993 40.79 -53.01 -26.62
C GLY A 993 40.32 -54.46 -26.66
N ASP A 994 40.63 -55.20 -25.60
CA ASP A 994 40.09 -56.54 -25.39
C ASP A 994 38.57 -56.49 -25.15
N TRP A 995 37.92 -57.64 -25.31
CA TRP A 995 36.49 -57.76 -25.07
C TRP A 995 36.02 -57.21 -23.71
N GLN A 996 36.81 -57.41 -22.64
CA GLN A 996 36.43 -57.01 -21.28
C GLN A 996 36.37 -55.49 -21.14
N THR A 997 37.32 -54.78 -21.73
CA THR A 997 37.37 -53.32 -21.73
C THR A 997 36.16 -52.74 -22.45
N VAL A 998 35.79 -53.30 -23.61
CA VAL A 998 34.62 -52.86 -24.39
C VAL A 998 33.31 -53.04 -23.62
N VAL A 999 33.14 -54.17 -22.92
CA VAL A 999 31.96 -54.41 -22.09
C VAL A 999 31.91 -53.44 -20.90
N SER A 1000 33.05 -53.19 -20.24
CA SER A 1000 33.12 -52.30 -19.07
C SER A 1000 32.75 -50.85 -19.40
N GLU A 1001 33.19 -50.33 -20.55
CA GLU A 1001 32.84 -48.97 -20.99
C GLU A 1001 31.34 -48.82 -21.27
N LEU A 1002 30.73 -49.84 -21.91
CA LEU A 1002 29.30 -49.85 -22.20
C LEU A 1002 28.43 -50.02 -20.93
N GLU A 1003 28.92 -50.78 -19.93
CA GLU A 1003 28.29 -50.90 -18.62
C GLU A 1003 28.31 -49.60 -17.82
N SER A 1004 29.46 -48.92 -17.79
CA SER A 1004 29.62 -47.61 -17.15
C SER A 1004 28.66 -46.57 -17.75
N ALA A 1005 28.60 -46.50 -19.08
CA ALA A 1005 27.69 -45.62 -19.80
C ALA A 1005 26.21 -45.92 -19.48
N SER A 1006 25.83 -47.20 -19.36
CA SER A 1006 24.48 -47.61 -18.96
C SER A 1006 24.16 -47.21 -17.50
N GLY A 1007 25.12 -47.41 -16.59
CA GLY A 1007 24.99 -47.06 -15.17
C GLY A 1007 24.75 -45.57 -14.92
N LEU A 1008 25.39 -44.70 -15.70
CA LEU A 1008 25.18 -43.24 -15.63
C LEU A 1008 23.72 -42.83 -15.92
N TRP A 1009 23.11 -43.40 -16.97
CA TRP A 1009 21.71 -43.11 -17.30
C TRP A 1009 20.73 -43.60 -16.23
N LYS A 1010 21.04 -44.74 -15.59
CA LYS A 1010 20.27 -45.25 -14.45
C LYS A 1010 20.35 -44.30 -13.26
N GLY A 1011 21.54 -43.78 -12.95
CA GLY A 1011 21.75 -42.80 -11.89
C GLY A 1011 20.99 -41.48 -12.13
N ALA A 1012 21.05 -40.95 -13.36
CA ALA A 1012 20.35 -39.73 -13.74
C ALA A 1012 18.82 -39.88 -13.63
N ALA A 1013 18.26 -41.02 -14.06
CA ALA A 1013 16.82 -41.29 -13.95
C ALA A 1013 16.32 -41.33 -12.50
N LEU A 1014 17.11 -41.94 -11.60
CA LEU A 1014 16.82 -42.02 -10.16
C LEU A 1014 16.90 -40.66 -9.48
N LEU A 1015 17.86 -39.82 -9.86
CA LEU A 1015 18.03 -38.48 -9.28
C LEU A 1015 16.87 -37.54 -9.65
N CYS A 1016 16.44 -37.54 -10.90
CA CYS A 1016 15.25 -36.78 -11.32
C CYS A 1016 13.96 -37.28 -10.66
N ALA A 1017 13.81 -38.60 -10.47
CA ALA A 1017 12.66 -39.17 -9.76
C ALA A 1017 12.64 -38.75 -8.29
N ALA A 1018 13.80 -38.73 -7.63
CA ALA A 1018 13.93 -38.29 -6.24
C ALA A 1018 13.61 -36.80 -6.07
N ALA A 1019 14.05 -35.94 -7.01
CA ALA A 1019 13.72 -34.52 -7.01
C ALA A 1019 12.21 -34.29 -7.18
N GLY A 1020 11.56 -35.00 -8.10
CA GLY A 1020 10.10 -34.94 -8.28
C GLY A 1020 9.34 -35.39 -7.03
N LEU A 1021 9.80 -36.44 -6.36
CA LEU A 1021 9.21 -36.94 -5.11
C LEU A 1021 9.37 -35.94 -3.96
N ALA A 1022 10.52 -35.26 -3.84
CA ALA A 1022 10.75 -34.25 -2.82
C ALA A 1022 9.80 -33.04 -2.96
N ILE A 1023 9.55 -32.59 -4.20
CA ILE A 1023 8.59 -31.51 -4.48
C ILE A 1023 7.16 -31.95 -4.17
N LEU A 1024 6.78 -33.17 -4.57
CA LEU A 1024 5.48 -33.75 -4.22
C LEU A 1024 5.27 -33.85 -2.71
N LEU A 1025 6.28 -34.30 -1.96
CA LEU A 1025 6.24 -34.34 -0.49
C LEU A 1025 6.17 -32.94 0.11
N HIS A 1026 6.85 -31.95 -0.47
CA HIS A 1026 6.76 -30.55 -0.03
C HIS A 1026 5.34 -29.99 -0.21
N VAL A 1027 4.74 -30.21 -1.38
CA VAL A 1027 3.36 -29.81 -1.70
C VAL A 1027 2.36 -30.53 -0.78
N LEU A 1028 2.52 -31.84 -0.57
CA LEU A 1028 1.67 -32.64 0.33
C LEU A 1028 1.83 -32.23 1.79
N CYS A 1029 3.05 -31.93 2.27
CA CYS A 1029 3.26 -31.42 3.61
C CYS A 1029 2.63 -30.03 3.79
N ARG A 1030 2.74 -29.14 2.80
CA ARG A 1030 2.09 -27.82 2.81
C ARG A 1030 0.56 -27.98 2.80
N ALA A 1031 0.02 -28.87 1.98
CA ALA A 1031 -1.40 -29.19 1.93
C ALA A 1031 -1.92 -29.83 3.22
N TYR A 1032 -1.14 -30.73 3.83
CA TYR A 1032 -1.46 -31.36 5.10
C TYR A 1032 -1.43 -30.36 6.27
N ARG A 1033 -0.42 -29.47 6.32
CA ARG A 1033 -0.40 -28.35 7.29
C ARG A 1033 -1.62 -27.43 7.12
N ARG A 1034 -2.01 -27.11 5.88
CA ARG A 1034 -3.22 -26.35 5.56
C ARG A 1034 -4.50 -27.09 5.98
N SER A 1035 -4.61 -28.38 5.68
CA SER A 1035 -5.77 -29.19 6.04
C SER A 1035 -5.89 -29.35 7.56
N ARG A 1036 -4.77 -29.47 8.27
CA ARG A 1036 -4.74 -29.52 9.74
C ARG A 1036 -5.11 -28.17 10.36
N ALA A 1037 -4.63 -27.06 9.80
CA ALA A 1037 -5.05 -25.71 10.19
C ALA A 1037 -6.57 -25.51 9.95
N LYS A 1038 -7.10 -25.98 8.82
CA LYS A 1038 -8.54 -26.02 8.55
C LYS A 1038 -9.31 -26.91 9.52
N GLN A 1039 -8.80 -28.10 9.85
CA GLN A 1039 -9.42 -29.00 10.83
C GLN A 1039 -9.39 -28.46 12.27
N GLN A 1040 -8.50 -27.51 12.56
CA GLN A 1040 -8.48 -26.75 13.80
C GLN A 1040 -9.43 -25.54 13.77
N GLN A 1041 -9.87 -25.12 12.58
CA GLN A 1041 -10.83 -24.02 12.37
C GLN A 1041 -12.27 -24.54 12.19
N ASP A 1042 -12.46 -25.73 11.60
CA ASP A 1042 -13.74 -26.43 11.41
C ASP A 1042 -14.14 -27.30 12.64
N LYS A 1043 -13.41 -27.18 13.75
CA LYS A 1043 -13.73 -27.82 15.04
C LYS A 1043 -14.37 -26.88 16.06
N GLU A 1044 -14.79 -25.69 15.63
CA GLU A 1044 -15.78 -24.90 16.35
C GLU A 1044 -17.15 -25.15 15.72
N PRO A 1045 -18.12 -25.74 16.44
CA PRO A 1045 -19.50 -25.80 15.99
C PRO A 1045 -20.19 -24.45 16.22
N ASP A 1046 -20.91 -23.98 15.20
CA ASP A 1046 -21.94 -22.95 15.36
C ASP A 1046 -23.05 -23.46 16.29
N GLY A 1047 -23.39 -22.65 17.31
CA GLY A 1047 -24.70 -22.65 17.97
C GLY A 1047 -24.84 -23.44 19.28
N GLU A 1048 -25.05 -22.65 20.35
CA GLU A 1048 -25.71 -22.96 21.63
C GLU A 1048 -24.93 -23.72 22.74
N GLU A 1049 -24.85 -23.02 23.88
CA GLU A 1049 -24.55 -23.46 25.24
C GLU A 1049 -23.20 -24.17 25.52
N ALA A 1050 -22.24 -23.42 26.07
CA ALA A 1050 -21.68 -23.71 27.40
C ALA A 1050 -20.60 -22.68 27.77
N ALA A 1051 -20.82 -22.02 28.91
CA ALA A 1051 -19.82 -21.35 29.70
C ALA A 1051 -18.68 -22.32 30.08
N ASP A 1052 -17.42 -21.95 29.82
CA ASP A 1052 -16.27 -22.09 30.73
C ASP A 1052 -14.94 -21.86 29.98
N ARG A 1053 -14.45 -20.62 30.03
CA ARG A 1053 -13.01 -20.34 30.20
C ARG A 1053 -12.88 -19.13 31.12
N ALA A 1054 -12.25 -19.37 32.27
CA ALA A 1054 -12.16 -18.41 33.36
C ALA A 1054 -11.45 -17.10 32.95
N PRO A 1055 -11.84 -15.95 33.52
CA PRO A 1055 -11.29 -14.64 33.21
C PRO A 1055 -9.93 -14.44 33.89
N GLU A 1056 -9.08 -13.57 33.33
CA GLU A 1056 -7.77 -13.18 33.88
C GLU A 1056 -7.82 -12.57 35.30
N GLU A 1057 -9.01 -12.46 35.90
CA GLU A 1057 -9.31 -11.87 37.20
C GLU A 1057 -9.47 -12.89 38.35
N CYS A 1058 -9.40 -14.21 38.09
CA CYS A 1058 -9.54 -15.24 39.12
C CYS A 1058 -8.28 -15.44 39.99
N CYS A 1059 -8.49 -15.70 41.28
CA CYS A 1059 -7.51 -16.08 42.29
C CYS A 1059 -6.65 -17.24 41.78
N VAL A 1060 -5.33 -17.06 41.76
CA VAL A 1060 -4.39 -18.07 41.20
C VAL A 1060 -4.31 -19.34 42.05
N VAL A 1061 -4.88 -19.34 43.25
CA VAL A 1061 -4.88 -20.49 44.17
C VAL A 1061 -6.11 -21.36 43.98
N CYS A 1062 -7.32 -20.77 43.95
CA CYS A 1062 -8.56 -21.56 43.82
C CYS A 1062 -9.17 -21.54 42.43
N LEU A 1063 -8.73 -20.62 41.55
CA LEU A 1063 -9.22 -20.42 40.19
C LEU A 1063 -10.74 -20.17 40.06
N CYS A 1064 -11.46 -20.04 41.18
CA CYS A 1064 -12.91 -19.99 41.23
C CYS A 1064 -13.49 -18.71 41.87
N ARG A 1065 -12.67 -17.88 42.52
CA ARG A 1065 -13.06 -16.59 43.12
C ARG A 1065 -12.18 -15.47 42.59
N PRO A 1066 -12.66 -14.23 42.46
CA PRO A 1066 -11.85 -13.11 41.97
C PRO A 1066 -10.69 -12.78 42.92
N ARG A 1067 -9.66 -12.12 42.39
CA ARG A 1067 -8.53 -11.61 43.19
C ARG A 1067 -8.97 -10.37 43.96
N GLU A 1068 -9.03 -10.48 45.27
CA GLU A 1068 -9.60 -9.42 46.13
C GLU A 1068 -8.58 -8.86 47.14
N CYS A 1069 -7.33 -9.32 47.09
CA CYS A 1069 -6.31 -8.98 48.07
C CYS A 1069 -5.02 -8.50 47.39
N VAL A 1070 -4.50 -7.37 47.88
CA VAL A 1070 -3.16 -6.88 47.57
C VAL A 1070 -2.21 -7.37 48.66
N LEU A 1071 -1.12 -8.06 48.27
CA LEU A 1071 -0.08 -8.50 49.19
C LEU A 1071 1.00 -7.41 49.35
N LEU A 1072 0.88 -6.59 50.40
CA LEU A 1072 1.80 -5.49 50.67
C LEU A 1072 3.19 -6.02 51.03
N GLY A 1073 4.22 -5.39 50.45
CA GLY A 1073 5.61 -5.85 50.42
C GLY A 1073 6.06 -6.23 49.01
N CYS A 1074 5.21 -6.91 48.24
CA CYS A 1074 5.49 -7.26 46.84
C CYS A 1074 4.48 -6.70 45.82
N GLY A 1075 3.33 -6.20 46.26
CA GLY A 1075 2.32 -5.56 45.41
C GLY A 1075 1.48 -6.51 44.55
N HIS A 1076 1.72 -7.82 44.61
CA HIS A 1076 0.97 -8.78 43.80
C HIS A 1076 -0.48 -8.90 44.24
N ILE A 1077 -1.37 -8.81 43.26
CA ILE A 1077 -2.81 -9.09 43.37
C ILE A 1077 -3.04 -10.46 42.76
N CYS A 1078 -3.01 -11.51 43.58
CA CYS A 1078 -2.99 -12.88 43.07
C CYS A 1078 -3.98 -13.83 43.73
N CYS A 1079 -4.54 -13.51 44.90
CA CYS A 1079 -5.46 -14.42 45.60
C CYS A 1079 -6.71 -13.73 46.18
N CYS A 1080 -7.77 -14.50 46.42
CA CYS A 1080 -8.94 -14.05 47.18
C CYS A 1080 -8.67 -14.12 48.68
N PHE A 1081 -9.46 -13.39 49.48
CA PHE A 1081 -9.25 -13.28 50.93
C PHE A 1081 -9.27 -14.64 51.65
N HIS A 1082 -10.17 -15.53 51.22
CA HIS A 1082 -10.30 -16.86 51.81
C HIS A 1082 -9.10 -17.76 51.51
N CYS A 1083 -8.56 -17.70 50.28
CA CYS A 1083 -7.38 -18.47 49.91
C CYS A 1083 -6.11 -17.94 50.56
N PHE A 1084 -6.00 -16.62 50.73
CA PHE A 1084 -4.91 -16.03 51.51
C PHE A 1084 -4.90 -16.53 52.96
N GLN A 1085 -6.05 -16.53 53.64
CA GLN A 1085 -6.14 -17.00 55.02
C GLN A 1085 -5.78 -18.50 55.17
N ALA A 1086 -6.01 -19.29 54.12
CA ALA A 1086 -5.71 -20.71 54.07
C ALA A 1086 -4.27 -21.02 53.61
N LEU A 1087 -3.43 -20.02 53.31
CA LEU A 1087 -2.05 -20.27 52.90
C LEU A 1087 -1.26 -20.88 54.07
N PRO A 1088 -0.62 -22.05 53.86
CA PRO A 1088 0.11 -22.74 54.93
C PRO A 1088 1.39 -22.00 55.33
N THR A 1089 1.90 -21.12 54.46
CA THR A 1089 3.06 -20.25 54.73
C THR A 1089 2.77 -18.84 54.23
N ARG A 1090 3.25 -17.81 54.95
CA ARG A 1090 3.01 -16.38 54.63
C ARG A 1090 3.93 -15.90 53.50
N VAL A 1091 3.83 -16.53 52.32
CA VAL A 1091 4.71 -16.28 51.18
C VAL A 1091 3.88 -16.08 49.91
N CYS A 1092 4.24 -15.09 49.10
CA CYS A 1092 3.51 -14.74 47.88
C CYS A 1092 3.55 -15.90 46.88
N PRO A 1093 2.39 -16.38 46.38
CA PRO A 1093 2.34 -17.48 45.41
C PRO A 1093 3.06 -17.18 44.07
N ILE A 1094 3.24 -15.91 43.72
CA ILE A 1094 3.88 -15.49 42.47
C ILE A 1094 5.38 -15.30 42.67
N CYS A 1095 5.79 -14.33 43.48
CA CYS A 1095 7.21 -13.99 43.62
C CYS A 1095 7.95 -14.74 44.73
N ARG A 1096 7.23 -15.54 45.54
CA ARG A 1096 7.78 -16.26 46.70
C ARG A 1096 8.48 -15.38 47.75
N GLY A 1097 8.19 -14.06 47.75
CA GLY A 1097 8.59 -13.15 48.81
C GLY A 1097 7.67 -13.21 50.04
N PRO A 1098 8.13 -12.81 51.24
CA PRO A 1098 7.33 -12.81 52.46
C PRO A 1098 6.11 -11.86 52.36
N ILE A 1099 4.98 -12.25 52.96
CA ILE A 1099 3.75 -11.45 53.02
C ILE A 1099 3.64 -10.82 54.41
N ASP A 1100 3.99 -9.54 54.51
CA ASP A 1100 3.97 -8.81 55.78
C ASP A 1100 2.58 -8.26 56.12
N ARG A 1101 1.83 -7.82 55.11
CA ARG A 1101 0.49 -7.24 55.30
C ARG A 1101 -0.40 -7.48 54.07
N VAL A 1102 -1.70 -7.64 54.28
CA VAL A 1102 -2.68 -7.86 53.20
C VAL A 1102 -3.84 -6.89 53.35
N VAL A 1103 -4.25 -6.30 52.23
CA VAL A 1103 -5.34 -5.32 52.19
C VAL A 1103 -6.36 -5.74 51.12
N PRO A 1104 -7.68 -5.67 51.40
CA PRO A 1104 -8.72 -5.89 50.40
C PRO A 1104 -8.67 -4.83 49.29
N LEU A 1105 -8.92 -5.23 48.04
CA LEU A 1105 -8.78 -4.36 46.85
C LEU A 1105 -9.65 -3.08 46.90
N TYR A 1106 -10.77 -3.11 47.62
CA TYR A 1106 -11.70 -1.98 47.74
C TYR A 1106 -11.27 -0.91 48.77
N GLN A 1107 -10.09 -1.06 49.39
CA GLN A 1107 -9.53 -0.08 50.35
C GLN A 1107 -8.05 0.27 50.07
N ALA A 1108 -7.55 -0.01 48.86
CA ALA A 1108 -6.15 0.23 48.47
C ALA A 1108 -5.98 1.51 47.64
#